data_AF-A0AAD8DS62-F1
#
_entry.id   AF-A0AAD8DS62-F1
#
_cell.length_a   1.000
_cell.length_b   1.000
_cell.length_c   1.000
_cell.angle_alpha   90.00
_cell.angle_beta   90.00
_cell.angle_gamma   90.00
#
_symmetry.space_group_name_H-M   'P 1'
#
loop_
_entity.id
_entity.type
_entity.pdbx_description
1 polymer ?
#
loop_
_entity_poly.entity_id
_entity_poly.type
_entity_poly.pdbx_seq_one_letter_code
_entity_poly.pdbx_strand_id
1 'polypeptide(L)'
;MVTYPQVAKIPEEFRPIIVEHVVHVHMSIAHYSHEFLLRLRRNNYVTPKHYMDFLTNYLSLLKEKDAFIKAQCERLIGGLAKIEEANVQLQDLNAKLAVQKVIVAEQTKECETLLQEITKATSAATAKQTVASIKSAEITEQSAIISEEKAEAEEALSAALPALEAARLALSDLDKNDITEIRSFATPPEAVQNRIIFEEMSEAEEALSAALPVQEAARLALSDLDKNGITEIRSFATPPEAVQNRIIFEEMSEAEEALSAALPVQEAARLALSDLDKNGITEIRSFDTPPEAVQRAIIFEEKSEAEEALSAALPALEAARLALSDLDKNDITEIRSFATQPEAVQCVCECVAIIRGVKEINWKGAKGMMADPNFLRNLQEMNCDLITQKQVKDVKAHMKKSKKLDTMQQISKAGYGLLKFVIAVLGYCAVYKEVKPKQDKVEALEKEYTEACNYLASLNREIERLQKTLDGLNNKYETAMLRRQELQEETDIMMRRLVAADKLMSGLSSEQKRWTLDLAALYVEQSRLIGNCLLSASFLSYAGPFSYSFRATMIYEDWMGDVQARGIPLTTPFTIEKNLTNEVEISGYAGPFSYSFRETMIYEDWMGDVQARGIPLTTPFTIEKNLTNEVEISGWNSEGLPPDELSVQNGILTTRASRFPLCIDPQTQALSWIKRKETKNNLKVLSFNDPQFLRQLEMAIKYGMPVLFQDVNEYIDPVVDNVLEKNIKVESGRSFVMLGSTEVDYDPNYRMYLTTKLSNPQFNPATYSKAVVINYTVTVQGLEDQLLSVVVRAERSDLEEQRESLIIETSANKSLLSGLEDSLLRELATSTGNMLDNVELVNTLENTKSKAAEVSIASCVCSSEGVSS
;
A
#
# COMPACT_ATOMS: atom_id res chain seq x y z
N MET A 1 16.00 33.78 -4.36
CA MET A 1 16.36 33.86 -5.79
C MET A 1 17.27 35.07 -5.99
N VAL A 2 18.57 34.84 -6.15
CA VAL A 2 19.49 35.90 -6.56
C VAL A 2 19.39 35.98 -8.09
N THR A 3 18.85 37.07 -8.61
CA THR A 3 18.75 37.31 -10.05
C THR A 3 20.10 37.82 -10.55
N TYR A 4 20.82 36.97 -11.28
CA TYR A 4 22.11 37.32 -11.88
C TYR A 4 21.91 37.86 -13.30
N PRO A 5 22.65 38.90 -13.72
CA PRO A 5 22.43 39.54 -15.02
C PRO A 5 22.86 38.62 -16.17
N GLN A 6 22.07 38.61 -17.25
CA GLN A 6 22.48 38.04 -18.54
C GLN A 6 23.65 38.84 -19.13
N VAL A 7 24.89 38.45 -18.84
CA VAL A 7 26.06 39.05 -19.47
C VAL A 7 26.30 38.35 -20.81
N ALA A 8 25.74 38.92 -21.86
CA ALA A 8 26.16 38.68 -23.23
C ALA A 8 26.92 39.93 -23.67
N LYS A 9 28.24 39.98 -23.44
CA LYS A 9 29.27 40.87 -24.03
C LYS A 9 30.41 41.05 -23.04
N ILE A 10 31.64 41.10 -23.57
CA ILE A 10 32.82 41.63 -22.88
C ILE A 10 32.38 42.91 -22.12
N PRO A 11 32.53 42.95 -20.78
CA PRO A 11 32.15 44.12 -20.00
C PRO A 11 32.81 45.38 -20.57
N GLU A 12 32.06 46.49 -20.62
CA GLU A 12 32.55 47.71 -21.27
C GLU A 12 33.82 48.26 -20.65
N GLU A 13 34.03 48.01 -19.36
CA GLU A 13 35.24 48.31 -18.60
C GLU A 13 36.50 47.62 -19.14
N PHE A 14 36.41 46.37 -19.58
CA PHE A 14 37.56 45.60 -20.06
C PHE A 14 37.83 45.82 -21.56
N ARG A 15 36.86 46.33 -22.33
CA ARG A 15 37.01 46.51 -23.78
C ARG A 15 38.23 47.35 -24.19
N PRO A 16 38.49 48.56 -23.65
CA PRO A 16 39.66 49.34 -24.03
C PRO A 16 40.97 48.64 -23.61
N ILE A 17 40.97 48.02 -22.44
CA ILE A 17 42.13 47.30 -21.89
C ILE A 17 42.50 46.09 -22.77
N ILE A 18 41.50 45.33 -23.22
CA ILE A 18 41.70 44.20 -24.14
C ILE A 18 42.23 44.69 -25.48
N VAL A 19 41.72 45.81 -26.03
CA VAL A 19 42.24 46.36 -27.29
C VAL A 19 43.71 46.72 -27.18
N GLU A 20 44.12 47.36 -26.07
CA GLU A 20 45.53 47.67 -25.83
C GLU A 20 46.39 46.41 -25.71
N HIS A 21 45.92 45.38 -25.00
CA HIS A 21 46.63 44.09 -24.93
C HIS A 21 46.77 43.42 -26.30
N VAL A 22 45.71 43.46 -27.12
CA VAL A 22 45.74 42.90 -28.47
C VAL A 22 46.78 43.61 -29.35
N VAL A 23 46.90 44.94 -29.22
CA VAL A 23 47.95 45.72 -29.88
C VAL A 23 49.34 45.36 -29.34
N HIS A 24 49.48 45.21 -28.02
CA HIS A 24 50.73 44.78 -27.37
C HIS A 24 51.23 43.46 -27.94
N VAL A 25 50.38 42.43 -27.94
CA VAL A 25 50.70 41.11 -28.51
C VAL A 25 51.16 41.24 -29.95
N HIS A 26 50.41 41.96 -30.81
CA HIS A 26 50.76 42.08 -32.22
C HIS A 26 52.12 42.76 -32.44
N MET A 27 52.40 43.81 -31.68
CA MET A 27 53.65 44.55 -31.76
C MET A 27 54.83 43.75 -31.19
N SER A 28 54.61 42.98 -30.11
CA SER A 28 55.68 42.18 -29.50
C SER A 28 56.14 41.04 -30.41
N ILE A 29 55.28 40.49 -31.28
CA ILE A 29 55.73 39.50 -32.27
C ILE A 29 56.79 40.05 -33.24
N ALA A 30 56.75 41.33 -33.59
CA ALA A 30 57.79 41.91 -34.45
C ALA A 30 59.17 41.81 -33.78
N HIS A 31 59.23 42.07 -32.47
CA HIS A 31 60.43 41.88 -31.66
C HIS A 31 60.84 40.41 -31.58
N TYR A 32 59.92 39.50 -31.21
CA TYR A 32 60.22 38.07 -31.12
C TYR A 32 60.64 37.46 -32.46
N SER A 33 60.06 37.91 -33.57
CA SER A 33 60.44 37.46 -34.92
C SER A 33 61.86 37.89 -35.28
N HIS A 34 62.28 39.08 -34.84
CA HIS A 34 63.66 39.55 -35.00
C HIS A 34 64.63 38.71 -34.15
N GLU A 35 64.32 38.49 -32.88
CA GLU A 35 65.11 37.62 -31.99
C GLU A 35 65.20 36.18 -32.52
N PHE A 36 64.10 35.64 -33.05
CA PHE A 36 64.05 34.32 -33.65
C PHE A 36 64.97 34.19 -34.87
N LEU A 37 65.02 35.23 -35.71
CA LEU A 37 65.97 35.31 -36.81
C LEU A 37 67.42 35.40 -36.33
N LEU A 38 67.70 36.21 -35.31
CA LEU A 38 69.06 36.38 -34.78
C LEU A 38 69.59 35.09 -34.14
N ARG A 39 68.77 34.42 -33.32
CA ARG A 39 69.18 33.24 -32.54
C ARG A 39 69.13 31.94 -33.34
N LEU A 40 68.06 31.73 -34.11
CA LEU A 40 67.79 30.44 -34.78
C LEU A 40 67.92 30.50 -36.30
N ARG A 41 68.22 31.67 -36.88
CA ARG A 41 68.36 31.87 -38.34
C ARG A 41 67.10 31.46 -39.11
N ARG A 42 65.94 31.57 -38.47
CA ARG A 42 64.63 31.27 -39.05
C ARG A 42 63.85 32.56 -39.24
N ASN A 43 63.28 32.74 -40.42
CA ASN A 43 62.41 33.87 -40.69
C ASN A 43 61.00 33.58 -40.17
N ASN A 44 60.35 34.60 -39.60
CA ASN A 44 58.94 34.58 -39.28
C ASN A 44 58.31 35.88 -39.79
N TYR A 45 57.13 35.78 -40.39
CA TYR A 45 56.43 36.94 -40.95
C TYR A 45 55.06 37.09 -40.31
N VAL A 46 54.81 38.27 -39.75
CA VAL A 46 53.50 38.67 -39.28
C VAL A 46 52.86 39.62 -40.28
N THR A 47 51.57 39.46 -40.47
CA THR A 47 50.77 40.26 -41.40
C THR A 47 49.50 40.75 -40.71
N PRO A 48 48.81 41.76 -41.25
CA PRO A 48 47.51 42.20 -40.73
C PRO A 48 46.47 41.08 -40.67
N LYS A 49 46.58 40.06 -41.52
CA LYS A 49 45.71 38.88 -41.47
C LYS A 49 45.83 38.12 -40.15
N HIS A 50 47.02 37.99 -39.58
CA HIS A 50 47.21 37.37 -38.27
C HIS A 50 46.50 38.15 -37.15
N TYR A 51 46.44 39.48 -37.26
CA TYR A 51 45.69 40.33 -36.33
C TYR A 51 44.19 40.08 -36.44
N MET A 52 43.67 39.99 -37.67
CA MET A 52 42.27 39.63 -37.91
C MET A 52 41.94 38.22 -37.43
N ASP A 53 42.85 37.26 -37.62
CA ASP A 53 42.71 35.89 -37.12
C ASP A 53 42.69 35.86 -35.59
N PHE A 54 43.56 36.64 -34.93
CA PHE A 54 43.56 36.78 -33.47
C PHE A 54 42.21 37.30 -32.95
N LEU A 55 41.68 38.38 -33.52
CA LEU A 55 40.37 38.90 -33.15
C LEU A 55 39.24 37.89 -33.41
N THR A 56 39.27 37.22 -34.56
CA THR A 56 38.25 36.23 -34.93
C THR A 56 38.29 35.02 -34.00
N ASN A 57 39.48 34.49 -33.72
CA ASN A 57 39.71 33.39 -32.80
C ASN A 57 39.27 33.77 -31.39
N TYR A 58 39.60 34.98 -30.92
CA TYR A 58 39.19 35.46 -29.60
C TYR A 58 37.66 35.52 -29.46
N LEU A 59 36.98 36.14 -30.42
CA LEU A 59 35.52 36.26 -30.40
C LEU A 59 34.83 34.90 -30.55
N SER A 60 35.38 34.01 -31.39
CA SER A 60 34.85 32.67 -31.58
C SER A 60 34.99 31.83 -30.31
N LEU A 61 36.20 31.80 -29.71
CA LEU A 61 36.47 31.07 -28.47
C LEU A 61 35.62 31.58 -27.31
N LEU A 62 35.51 32.90 -27.17
CA LEU A 62 34.68 33.50 -26.12
C LEU A 62 33.21 33.09 -26.28
N LYS A 63 32.68 33.12 -27.51
CA LYS A 63 31.30 32.71 -27.80
C LYS A 63 31.07 31.23 -27.52
N GLU A 64 31.97 30.37 -27.99
CA GLU A 64 31.89 28.92 -27.82
C GLU A 64 31.93 28.53 -26.33
N LYS A 65 32.93 29.05 -25.60
CA LYS A 65 33.12 28.74 -24.18
C LYS A 65 32.04 29.36 -23.29
N ASP A 66 31.55 30.57 -23.59
CA ASP A 66 30.43 31.17 -22.84
C ASP A 66 29.12 30.40 -23.08
N ALA A 67 28.82 30.01 -24.32
CA ALA A 67 27.65 29.19 -24.62
C ALA A 67 27.73 27.82 -23.92
N PHE A 68 28.94 27.25 -23.87
CA PHE A 68 29.22 26.00 -23.20
C PHE A 68 28.98 26.10 -21.68
N ILE A 69 29.59 27.08 -21.01
CA ILE A 69 29.39 27.30 -19.56
C ILE A 69 27.92 27.61 -19.26
N LYS A 70 27.24 28.42 -20.09
CA LYS A 70 25.81 28.71 -19.92
C LYS A 70 24.95 27.45 -19.99
N ALA A 71 25.20 26.56 -20.95
CA ALA A 71 24.47 25.30 -21.05
C ALA A 71 24.68 24.43 -19.80
N GLN A 72 25.91 24.36 -19.26
CA GLN A 72 26.18 23.65 -18.01
C GLN A 72 25.48 24.28 -16.81
N CYS A 73 25.52 25.62 -16.69
CA CYS A 73 24.82 26.35 -15.63
C CYS A 73 23.30 26.11 -15.70
N GLU A 74 22.68 26.24 -16.87
CA GLU A 74 21.25 25.99 -17.08
C GLU A 74 20.87 24.56 -16.70
N ARG A 75 21.71 23.58 -17.07
CA ARG A 75 21.53 22.17 -16.71
C ARG A 75 21.57 21.96 -15.19
N LEU A 76 22.58 22.48 -14.51
CA LEU A 76 22.72 22.35 -13.05
C LEU A 76 21.59 23.09 -12.31
N ILE A 77 21.22 24.29 -12.76
CA ILE A 77 20.10 25.06 -12.19
C ILE A 77 18.79 24.29 -12.34
N GLY A 78 18.54 23.69 -13.52
CA GLY A 78 17.37 22.86 -13.75
C GLY A 78 17.30 21.65 -12.81
N GLY A 79 18.42 20.93 -12.65
CA GLY A 79 18.52 19.81 -11.72
C GLY A 79 18.31 20.22 -10.26
N LEU A 80 18.95 21.31 -9.81
CA LEU A 80 18.79 21.85 -8.46
C LEU A 80 17.35 22.31 -8.18
N ALA A 81 16.70 22.95 -9.15
CA ALA A 81 15.30 23.35 -9.02
C ALA A 81 14.37 22.13 -8.86
N LYS A 82 14.64 21.03 -9.57
CA LYS A 82 13.89 19.77 -9.44
C LYS A 82 14.08 19.10 -8.08
N ILE A 83 15.32 19.09 -7.56
CA ILE A 83 15.59 18.59 -6.20
C ILE A 83 14.83 19.42 -5.16
N GLU A 84 14.85 20.75 -5.30
CA GLU A 84 14.13 21.63 -4.37
C GLU A 84 12.61 21.42 -4.44
N GLU A 85 12.05 21.28 -5.65
CA GLU A 85 10.64 20.94 -5.85
C GLU A 85 10.27 19.63 -5.16
N ALA A 86 11.09 18.58 -5.30
CA ALA A 86 10.89 17.30 -4.64
C ALA A 86 11.00 17.39 -3.11
N ASN A 87 11.89 18.23 -2.59
CA ASN A 87 12.05 18.47 -1.15
C ASN A 87 10.77 19.10 -0.56
N VAL A 88 10.18 20.08 -1.26
CA VAL A 88 8.90 20.69 -0.85
C VAL A 88 7.77 19.66 -0.90
N GLN A 89 7.68 18.84 -1.95
CA GLN A 89 6.66 17.78 -2.04
C GLN A 89 6.79 16.75 -0.92
N LEU A 90 8.02 16.40 -0.53
CA LEU A 90 8.30 15.49 0.59
C LEU A 90 7.85 16.09 1.92
N GLN A 91 8.11 17.37 2.17
CA GLN A 91 7.63 18.08 3.37
C GLN A 91 6.10 18.08 3.43
N ASP A 92 5.43 18.37 2.32
CA ASP A 92 3.97 18.33 2.23
C ASP A 92 3.41 16.92 2.47
N LEU A 93 4.05 15.89 1.92
CA LEU A 93 3.66 14.48 2.13
C LEU A 93 3.83 14.07 3.59
N ASN A 94 4.94 14.46 4.23
CA ASN A 94 5.20 14.23 5.66
C ASN A 94 4.10 14.87 6.54
N ALA A 95 3.73 16.12 6.24
CA ALA A 95 2.67 16.82 6.97
C ALA A 95 1.31 16.12 6.80
N LYS A 96 0.95 15.72 5.58
CA LYS A 96 -0.29 14.97 5.31
C LYS A 96 -0.31 13.61 6.01
N LEU A 97 0.80 12.88 5.98
CA LEU A 97 0.92 11.57 6.62
C LEU A 97 0.78 11.69 8.15
N ALA A 98 1.35 12.73 8.76
CA ALA A 98 1.20 12.98 10.20
C ALA A 98 -0.27 13.18 10.59
N VAL A 99 -1.03 13.97 9.82
CA VAL A 99 -2.47 14.16 10.04
C VAL A 99 -3.24 12.85 9.83
N GLN A 100 -2.96 12.14 8.74
CA GLN A 100 -3.65 10.88 8.41
C GLN A 100 -3.45 9.80 9.48
N LYS A 101 -2.23 9.68 10.03
CA LYS A 101 -1.93 8.76 11.15
C LYS A 101 -2.79 9.02 12.38
N VAL A 102 -3.05 10.30 12.70
CA VAL A 102 -3.95 10.65 13.81
C VAL A 102 -5.39 10.24 13.51
N ILE A 103 -5.88 10.47 12.29
CA ILE A 103 -7.23 10.08 11.88
C ILE A 103 -7.41 8.56 11.96
N VAL A 104 -6.44 7.79 11.46
CA VAL A 104 -6.46 6.33 11.52
C VAL A 104 -6.46 5.83 12.96
N ALA A 105 -5.66 6.44 13.84
CA ALA A 105 -5.63 6.09 15.27
C ALA A 105 -6.98 6.39 15.95
N GLU A 106 -7.61 7.52 15.64
CA GLU A 106 -8.92 7.89 16.18
C GLU A 106 -10.02 6.90 15.72
N GLN A 107 -10.05 6.57 14.42
CA GLN A 107 -10.98 5.59 13.86
C GLN A 107 -10.75 4.17 14.40
N THR A 108 -9.49 3.81 14.66
CA THR A 108 -9.15 2.53 15.31
C THR A 108 -9.72 2.46 16.72
N LYS A 109 -9.58 3.55 17.49
CA LYS A 109 -10.17 3.65 18.83
C LYS A 109 -11.70 3.60 18.80
N GLU A 110 -12.34 4.25 17.83
CA GLU A 110 -13.80 4.15 17.63
C GLU A 110 -14.24 2.70 17.37
N CYS A 111 -13.53 1.98 16.48
CA CYS A 111 -13.81 0.57 16.20
C CYS A 111 -13.65 -0.30 17.45
N GLU A 112 -12.61 -0.08 18.26
CA GLU A 112 -12.40 -0.79 19.53
C GLU A 112 -13.54 -0.55 20.52
N THR A 113 -14.03 0.69 20.65
CA THR A 113 -15.16 0.99 21.53
C THR A 113 -16.45 0.30 21.08
N LEU A 114 -16.74 0.30 19.77
CA LEU A 114 -17.89 -0.40 19.21
C LEU A 114 -17.78 -1.92 19.42
N LEU A 115 -16.59 -2.50 19.27
CA LEU A 115 -16.34 -3.92 19.52
C LEU A 115 -16.58 -4.28 21.00
N GLN A 116 -16.16 -3.42 21.93
CA GLN A 116 -16.44 -3.60 23.36
C GLN A 116 -17.94 -3.53 23.67
N GLU A 117 -18.68 -2.63 23.02
CA GLU A 117 -20.13 -2.55 23.17
C GLU A 117 -20.85 -3.78 22.59
N ILE A 118 -20.43 -4.25 21.41
CA ILE A 118 -20.95 -5.45 20.77
C ILE A 118 -20.69 -6.67 21.64
N THR A 119 -19.46 -6.89 22.10
CA THR A 119 -19.13 -8.04 22.97
C THR A 119 -19.96 -8.06 24.25
N LYS A 120 -20.14 -6.90 24.88
CA LYS A 120 -21.02 -6.76 26.05
C LYS A 120 -22.48 -7.07 25.71
N ALA A 121 -23.01 -6.50 24.63
CA ALA A 121 -24.39 -6.73 24.20
C ALA A 121 -24.64 -8.19 23.78
N THR A 122 -23.70 -8.82 23.09
CA THR A 122 -23.73 -10.25 22.71
C THR A 122 -23.76 -11.13 23.95
N SER A 123 -22.90 -10.88 24.94
CA SER A 123 -22.90 -11.66 26.19
C SER A 123 -24.23 -11.56 26.96
N ALA A 124 -24.86 -10.39 26.94
CA ALA A 124 -26.16 -10.17 27.57
C ALA A 124 -27.29 -10.85 26.79
N ALA A 125 -27.24 -10.84 25.46
CA ALA A 125 -28.21 -11.51 24.60
C ALA A 125 -28.12 -13.04 24.75
N THR A 126 -26.92 -13.62 24.72
CA THR A 126 -26.72 -15.06 24.91
C THR A 126 -27.15 -15.53 26.29
N ALA A 127 -26.86 -14.76 27.34
CA ALA A 127 -27.34 -15.05 28.70
C ALA A 127 -28.87 -15.02 28.81
N LYS A 128 -29.56 -14.08 28.14
CA LYS A 128 -31.04 -14.07 28.13
C LYS A 128 -31.60 -15.21 27.28
N GLN A 129 -30.92 -15.59 26.20
CA GLN A 129 -31.34 -16.67 25.32
C GLN A 129 -31.21 -18.05 25.96
N THR A 130 -30.16 -18.29 26.77
CA THR A 130 -30.07 -19.51 27.58
C THR A 130 -31.19 -19.58 28.62
N VAL A 131 -31.50 -18.47 29.29
CA VAL A 131 -32.63 -18.39 30.23
C VAL A 131 -33.97 -18.65 29.54
N ALA A 132 -34.19 -18.09 28.35
CA ALA A 132 -35.40 -18.34 27.57
C ALA A 132 -35.50 -19.80 27.09
N SER A 133 -34.39 -20.41 26.69
CA SER A 133 -34.33 -21.82 26.27
C SER A 133 -34.64 -22.78 27.44
N ILE A 134 -34.06 -22.53 28.61
CA ILE A 134 -34.37 -23.29 29.83
C ILE A 134 -35.87 -23.15 30.17
N LYS A 135 -36.39 -21.90 30.13
CA LYS A 135 -37.80 -21.65 30.43
C LYS A 135 -38.74 -22.27 29.39
N SER A 136 -38.37 -22.30 28.11
CA SER A 136 -39.16 -23.00 27.08
C SER A 136 -39.21 -24.50 27.31
N ALA A 137 -38.09 -25.11 27.72
CA ALA A 137 -38.04 -26.53 28.04
C ALA A 137 -38.92 -26.88 29.26
N GLU A 138 -38.84 -26.06 30.32
CA GLU A 138 -39.73 -26.19 31.49
C GLU A 138 -41.21 -26.07 31.09
N ILE A 139 -41.56 -25.13 30.21
CA ILE A 139 -42.95 -24.95 29.74
C ILE A 139 -43.42 -26.14 28.90
N THR A 140 -42.55 -26.73 28.08
CA THR A 140 -42.90 -27.96 27.32
C THR A 140 -43.13 -29.15 28.26
N GLU A 141 -42.30 -29.29 29.30
CA GLU A 141 -42.47 -30.33 30.32
C GLU A 141 -43.77 -30.12 31.12
N GLN A 142 -44.03 -28.90 31.58
CA GLN A 142 -45.28 -28.55 32.27
C GLN A 142 -46.51 -28.79 31.38
N SER A 143 -46.44 -28.51 30.07
CA SER A 143 -47.55 -28.77 29.15
C SER A 143 -47.86 -30.25 28.97
N ALA A 144 -46.83 -31.11 28.97
CA ALA A 144 -47.01 -32.56 28.88
C ALA A 144 -47.66 -33.12 30.15
N ILE A 145 -47.24 -32.64 31.33
CA ILE A 145 -47.82 -33.02 32.62
C ILE A 145 -49.29 -32.59 32.72
N ILE A 146 -49.62 -31.37 32.26
CA ILE A 146 -51.00 -30.87 32.24
C ILE A 146 -51.88 -31.74 31.33
N SER A 147 -51.37 -32.15 30.16
CA SER A 147 -52.10 -33.05 29.24
C SER A 147 -52.33 -34.44 29.84
N GLU A 148 -51.34 -35.02 30.52
CA GLU A 148 -51.47 -36.33 31.19
C GLU A 148 -52.48 -36.28 32.34
N GLU A 149 -52.38 -35.28 33.21
CA GLU A 149 -53.31 -35.10 34.35
C GLU A 149 -54.74 -34.78 33.90
N LYS A 150 -54.89 -34.13 32.74
CA LYS A 150 -56.20 -33.86 32.11
C LYS A 150 -56.79 -35.12 31.49
N ALA A 151 -56.00 -35.92 30.77
CA ALA A 151 -56.42 -37.23 30.25
C ALA A 151 -56.86 -38.17 31.39
N GLU A 152 -56.14 -38.16 32.51
CA GLU A 152 -56.53 -38.92 33.71
C GLU A 152 -57.83 -38.43 34.38
N ALA A 153 -58.15 -37.14 34.25
CA ALA A 153 -59.40 -36.57 34.75
C ALA A 153 -60.58 -36.97 33.85
N GLU A 154 -60.37 -37.02 32.54
CA GLU A 154 -61.35 -37.47 31.54
C GLU A 154 -61.59 -38.98 31.60
N GLU A 155 -60.54 -39.79 31.79
CA GLU A 155 -60.67 -41.24 31.96
C GLU A 155 -61.50 -41.57 33.21
N ALA A 156 -61.20 -40.93 34.35
CA ALA A 156 -61.96 -41.09 35.58
C ALA A 156 -63.44 -40.66 35.43
N LEU A 157 -63.71 -39.67 34.59
CA LEU A 157 -65.06 -39.21 34.28
C LEU A 157 -65.80 -40.20 33.35
N SER A 158 -65.11 -40.78 32.36
CA SER A 158 -65.67 -41.80 31.47
C SER A 158 -66.02 -43.10 32.20
N ALA A 159 -65.22 -43.48 33.20
CA ALA A 159 -65.45 -44.64 34.07
C ALA A 159 -66.72 -44.49 34.95
N ALA A 160 -67.20 -43.26 35.16
CA ALA A 160 -68.41 -42.97 35.92
C ALA A 160 -69.70 -43.06 35.07
N LEU A 161 -69.61 -43.03 33.74
CA LEU A 161 -70.77 -43.08 32.82
C LEU A 161 -71.59 -44.39 32.86
N PRO A 162 -71.00 -45.59 32.98
CA PRO A 162 -71.75 -46.85 33.00
C PRO A 162 -72.67 -46.98 34.22
N ALA A 163 -72.27 -46.42 35.36
CA ALA A 163 -73.06 -46.43 36.59
C ALA A 163 -74.33 -45.56 36.48
N LEU A 164 -74.33 -44.59 35.58
CA LEU A 164 -75.39 -43.60 35.38
C LEU A 164 -76.37 -44.03 34.26
N GLU A 165 -75.87 -44.69 33.22
CA GLU A 165 -76.69 -45.28 32.16
C GLU A 165 -77.55 -46.47 32.66
N ALA A 166 -77.05 -47.22 33.65
CA ALA A 166 -77.84 -48.21 34.38
C ALA A 166 -79.05 -47.61 35.13
N ALA A 167 -78.97 -46.34 35.55
CA ALA A 167 -80.09 -45.62 36.17
C ALA A 167 -81.10 -45.08 35.13
N ARG A 168 -80.64 -44.76 33.91
CA ARG A 168 -81.48 -44.34 32.78
C ARG A 168 -82.36 -45.47 32.24
N LEU A 169 -81.81 -46.69 32.13
CA LEU A 169 -82.51 -47.89 31.64
C LEU A 169 -83.62 -48.40 32.59
N ALA A 170 -83.64 -47.99 33.86
CA ALA A 170 -84.66 -48.37 34.84
C ALA A 170 -85.98 -47.56 34.76
N LEU A 171 -86.21 -46.81 33.67
CA LEU A 171 -87.34 -45.89 33.52
C LEU A 171 -88.11 -45.98 32.19
N SER A 172 -87.77 -46.91 31.29
CA SER A 172 -88.53 -47.12 30.06
C SER A 172 -89.50 -48.30 30.19
N ASP A 173 -90.65 -48.10 30.83
CA ASP A 173 -91.82 -48.96 30.66
C ASP A 173 -93.12 -48.14 30.76
N LEU A 174 -93.86 -48.18 29.65
CA LEU A 174 -95.21 -47.69 29.34
C LEU A 174 -95.38 -46.28 28.73
N ASP A 175 -96.28 -46.30 27.74
CA ASP A 175 -96.41 -45.50 26.52
C ASP A 175 -97.89 -45.10 26.35
N LYS A 176 -98.18 -43.89 25.85
CA LYS A 176 -99.09 -43.65 24.70
C LYS A 176 -99.46 -42.18 24.45
N ASN A 177 -99.16 -41.79 23.21
CA ASN A 177 -99.92 -40.92 22.30
C ASN A 177 -99.92 -39.41 22.54
N ASP A 178 -99.09 -38.72 21.73
CA ASP A 178 -99.54 -37.62 20.87
C ASP A 178 -98.69 -37.56 19.57
N ILE A 179 -99.33 -37.91 18.44
CA ILE A 179 -99.36 -37.24 17.12
C ILE A 179 -98.04 -36.55 16.67
N THR A 180 -97.23 -37.17 15.80
CA THR A 180 -97.19 -37.08 14.32
C THR A 180 -96.85 -35.72 13.69
N GLU A 181 -95.85 -35.80 12.80
CA GLU A 181 -95.48 -34.93 11.67
C GLU A 181 -94.87 -33.55 11.93
N ILE A 182 -93.54 -33.43 11.71
CA ILE A 182 -93.01 -32.65 10.56
C ILE A 182 -91.86 -33.42 9.91
N ARG A 183 -92.14 -33.80 8.67
CA ARG A 183 -91.24 -34.19 7.59
C ARG A 183 -90.61 -32.90 7.02
N SER A 184 -89.29 -32.83 6.83
CA SER A 184 -88.69 -32.26 5.61
C SER A 184 -87.16 -32.36 5.60
N PHE A 185 -86.67 -33.09 4.59
CA PHE A 185 -85.41 -33.02 3.83
C PHE A 185 -84.35 -31.98 4.25
N ALA A 186 -83.03 -32.24 4.19
CA ALA A 186 -82.32 -32.98 3.13
C ALA A 186 -80.93 -33.51 3.57
N THR A 187 -80.67 -34.80 3.31
CA THR A 187 -79.38 -35.30 2.77
C THR A 187 -79.35 -35.00 1.24
N PRO A 188 -78.23 -35.04 0.47
CA PRO A 188 -77.09 -35.99 0.57
C PRO A 188 -75.74 -35.39 0.04
N PRO A 189 -74.74 -36.14 -0.49
CA PRO A 189 -73.70 -36.87 0.23
C PRO A 189 -72.27 -36.66 -0.35
N GLU A 190 -71.33 -37.44 0.19
CA GLU A 190 -69.93 -37.69 -0.17
C GLU A 190 -69.55 -37.71 -1.67
N ALA A 191 -68.35 -37.21 -1.98
CA ALA A 191 -67.51 -37.81 -3.01
C ALA A 191 -66.00 -37.51 -2.83
N VAL A 192 -65.32 -38.48 -2.22
CA VAL A 192 -64.10 -39.18 -2.69
C VAL A 192 -62.86 -38.31 -3.05
N GLN A 193 -61.73 -38.51 -2.34
CA GLN A 193 -60.68 -39.44 -2.79
C GLN A 193 -59.49 -39.56 -1.83
N ASN A 194 -59.41 -40.74 -1.23
CA ASN A 194 -58.24 -41.43 -0.69
C ASN A 194 -56.96 -41.24 -1.51
N ARG A 195 -55.80 -41.26 -0.82
CA ARG A 195 -54.82 -42.36 -1.00
C ARG A 195 -53.91 -42.58 0.21
N ILE A 196 -54.42 -43.45 1.06
CA ILE A 196 -53.81 -44.44 1.97
C ILE A 196 -52.59 -45.20 1.38
N ILE A 197 -51.51 -45.34 2.20
CA ILE A 197 -50.65 -46.55 2.49
C ILE A 197 -49.46 -46.83 1.53
N PHE A 198 -48.26 -47.35 1.90
CA PHE A 198 -47.58 -47.90 3.11
C PHE A 198 -46.06 -48.03 2.83
N GLU A 199 -45.26 -48.29 3.89
CA GLU A 199 -43.98 -49.06 3.97
C GLU A 199 -42.76 -48.55 3.14
N GLU A 200 -41.49 -48.62 3.56
CA GLU A 200 -40.73 -49.66 4.29
C GLU A 200 -39.35 -49.10 4.75
N MET A 201 -38.87 -49.55 5.92
CA MET A 201 -37.51 -50.00 6.30
C MET A 201 -36.18 -49.23 6.02
N SER A 202 -35.42 -49.07 7.12
CA SER A 202 -34.00 -49.48 7.33
C SER A 202 -32.81 -48.54 7.05
N GLU A 203 -31.86 -48.59 8.00
CA GLU A 203 -30.44 -48.16 8.05
C GLU A 203 -30.15 -46.63 8.05
N ALA A 204 -29.36 -46.06 8.97
CA ALA A 204 -28.30 -46.61 9.82
C ALA A 204 -28.11 -45.80 11.13
N GLU A 205 -27.93 -46.54 12.23
CA GLU A 205 -27.12 -46.09 13.37
C GLU A 205 -25.64 -46.15 12.97
N GLU A 206 -24.92 -45.02 12.99
CA GLU A 206 -23.51 -44.98 13.44
C GLU A 206 -23.05 -43.52 13.59
N ALA A 207 -22.92 -43.05 14.84
CA ALA A 207 -21.98 -42.03 15.32
C ALA A 207 -22.50 -41.24 16.56
N LEU A 208 -22.95 -41.96 17.59
CA LEU A 208 -22.86 -41.48 18.97
C LEU A 208 -21.80 -42.31 19.70
N SER A 209 -20.53 -42.00 19.44
CA SER A 209 -19.39 -42.48 20.24
C SER A 209 -18.13 -41.69 19.87
N ALA A 210 -17.95 -40.50 20.47
CA ALA A 210 -16.66 -39.89 20.80
C ALA A 210 -16.87 -38.47 21.37
N ALA A 211 -17.54 -38.37 22.52
CA ALA A 211 -17.42 -37.21 23.39
C ALA A 211 -16.38 -37.53 24.47
N LEU A 212 -15.45 -36.58 24.70
CA LEU A 212 -14.20 -36.64 25.48
C LEU A 212 -13.01 -37.12 24.62
N PRO A 213 -12.12 -36.23 24.10
CA PRO A 213 -11.36 -35.27 24.93
C PRO A 213 -10.89 -34.00 24.16
N VAL A 214 -11.55 -32.84 24.32
CA VAL A 214 -11.01 -31.54 23.81
C VAL A 214 -11.14 -30.38 24.82
N GLN A 215 -11.89 -30.56 25.92
CA GLN A 215 -12.01 -29.53 26.96
C GLN A 215 -10.90 -29.54 28.02
N GLU A 216 -9.94 -30.46 27.96
CA GLU A 216 -8.87 -30.57 28.98
C GLU A 216 -7.48 -30.10 28.48
N ALA A 217 -7.31 -29.85 27.17
CA ALA A 217 -6.06 -29.33 26.61
C ALA A 217 -5.96 -27.79 26.68
N ALA A 218 -7.08 -27.06 26.64
CA ALA A 218 -7.08 -25.60 26.72
C ALA A 218 -6.90 -25.06 28.15
N ARG A 219 -7.13 -25.90 29.18
CA ARG A 219 -6.99 -25.51 30.59
C ARG A 219 -5.56 -25.66 31.12
N LEU A 220 -4.70 -26.46 30.47
CA LEU A 220 -3.29 -26.62 30.86
C LEU A 220 -2.32 -25.66 30.12
N ALA A 221 -2.72 -25.06 28.99
CA ALA A 221 -1.87 -24.13 28.23
C ALA A 221 -1.90 -22.68 28.74
N LEU A 222 -2.79 -22.35 29.68
CA LEU A 222 -2.93 -21.02 30.31
C LEU A 222 -2.26 -20.94 31.70
N SER A 223 -1.44 -21.91 32.05
CA SER A 223 -0.74 -22.00 33.35
C SER A 223 0.79 -21.76 33.27
N ASP A 224 1.37 -21.64 32.08
CA ASP A 224 2.84 -21.64 31.89
C ASP A 224 3.43 -20.35 31.29
N LEU A 225 2.70 -19.24 31.29
CA LEU A 225 3.22 -17.93 30.87
C LEU A 225 3.45 -16.94 32.02
N ASP A 226 3.72 -17.45 33.22
CA ASP A 226 4.20 -16.61 34.32
C ASP A 226 5.30 -17.32 35.12
N LYS A 227 6.50 -17.35 34.53
CA LYS A 227 7.83 -17.50 35.17
C LYS A 227 8.93 -17.52 34.11
N ASN A 228 9.55 -16.36 33.86
CA ASN A 228 11.01 -16.18 33.93
C ASN A 228 11.44 -14.85 33.29
N GLY A 229 11.92 -13.93 34.15
CA GLY A 229 12.70 -12.73 33.80
C GLY A 229 11.87 -11.62 33.16
N ILE A 230 11.85 -10.39 33.66
CA ILE A 230 13.04 -9.57 33.90
C ILE A 230 12.67 -8.52 34.96
N THR A 231 13.34 -8.59 36.11
CA THR A 231 13.52 -7.47 37.03
C THR A 231 15.02 -7.19 37.07
N GLU A 232 15.46 -6.23 36.26
CA GLU A 232 16.73 -5.49 36.27
C GLU A 232 16.73 -4.76 34.92
N ILE A 233 16.62 -3.43 34.81
CA ILE A 233 17.69 -2.46 35.08
C ILE A 233 17.02 -1.07 35.20
N ARG A 234 17.29 -0.36 36.30
CA ARG A 234 17.19 1.11 36.34
C ARG A 234 18.56 1.69 35.95
N SER A 235 18.52 2.85 35.30
CA SER A 235 19.60 3.82 35.03
C SER A 235 20.58 3.46 33.90
N PHE A 236 20.59 4.23 32.81
CA PHE A 236 21.59 5.25 32.44
C PHE A 236 21.30 5.81 31.02
N ALA A 237 21.39 7.14 30.90
CA ALA A 237 21.57 7.99 29.71
C ALA A 237 20.75 7.72 28.40
N THR A 238 19.99 8.75 28.00
CA THR A 238 19.31 8.90 26.70
C THR A 238 20.26 8.74 25.49
N PRO A 239 19.97 7.84 24.54
CA PRO A 239 20.72 7.72 23.28
C PRO A 239 20.16 8.65 22.18
N PRO A 240 20.94 8.95 21.11
CA PRO A 240 20.55 9.87 20.05
C PRO A 240 19.40 9.35 19.17
N GLU A 241 18.60 10.28 18.62
CA GLU A 241 17.36 10.11 17.83
C GLU A 241 17.38 8.98 16.77
N ALA A 242 18.54 8.69 16.18
CA ALA A 242 18.70 7.63 15.17
C ALA A 242 18.57 6.20 15.74
N VAL A 243 18.94 5.99 17.01
CA VAL A 243 18.79 4.69 17.69
C VAL A 243 17.35 4.50 18.17
N GLN A 244 16.68 5.60 18.55
CA GLN A 244 15.30 5.60 18.97
C GLN A 244 14.35 5.20 17.82
N ASN A 245 14.60 5.72 16.62
CA ASN A 245 13.82 5.32 15.44
C ASN A 245 14.07 3.87 15.00
N ARG A 246 15.25 3.31 15.28
CA ARG A 246 15.57 1.91 14.97
C ARG A 246 14.96 0.93 15.97
N ILE A 247 14.96 1.29 17.26
CA ILE A 247 14.27 0.52 18.32
C ILE A 247 12.76 0.56 18.11
N ILE A 248 12.19 1.72 17.73
CA ILE A 248 10.77 1.83 17.37
C ILE A 248 10.45 0.97 16.13
N PHE A 249 11.37 0.87 15.16
CA PHE A 249 11.18 0.03 13.96
C PHE A 249 11.24 -1.47 14.27
N GLU A 250 12.15 -1.91 15.16
CA GLU A 250 12.22 -3.31 15.62
C GLU A 250 11.02 -3.67 16.51
N GLU A 251 10.61 -2.80 17.44
CA GLU A 251 9.42 -3.00 18.27
C GLU A 251 8.11 -2.96 17.44
N MET A 252 8.05 -2.15 16.37
CA MET A 252 6.92 -2.14 15.44
C MET A 252 6.91 -3.37 14.52
N SER A 253 8.07 -3.90 14.12
CA SER A 253 8.17 -5.15 13.35
C SER A 253 7.75 -6.35 14.18
N GLU A 254 8.13 -6.41 15.46
CA GLU A 254 7.68 -7.45 16.39
C GLU A 254 6.17 -7.32 16.71
N ALA A 255 5.64 -6.09 16.78
CA ALA A 255 4.21 -5.84 16.90
C ALA A 255 3.42 -6.16 15.62
N GLU A 256 3.98 -5.92 14.42
CA GLU A 256 3.40 -6.31 13.13
C GLU A 256 3.44 -7.83 12.93
N GLU A 257 4.51 -8.51 13.37
CA GLU A 257 4.60 -9.98 13.32
C GLU A 257 3.61 -10.61 14.31
N ALA A 258 3.42 -10.03 15.49
CA ALA A 258 2.39 -10.44 16.45
C ALA A 258 0.96 -10.16 15.94
N LEU A 259 0.73 -9.05 15.23
CA LEU A 259 -0.57 -8.71 14.63
C LEU A 259 -0.87 -9.56 13.39
N SER A 260 0.15 -9.84 12.57
CA SER A 260 0.10 -10.77 11.43
C SER A 260 -0.10 -12.22 11.87
N ALA A 261 0.38 -12.61 13.04
CA ALA A 261 0.10 -13.91 13.66
C ALA A 261 -1.31 -13.96 14.29
N ALA A 262 -1.87 -12.82 14.69
CA ALA A 262 -3.24 -12.71 15.22
C ALA A 262 -4.32 -12.64 14.11
N LEU A 263 -3.97 -12.16 12.91
CA LEU A 263 -4.84 -12.12 11.72
C LEU A 263 -5.41 -13.49 11.32
N PRO A 264 -4.64 -14.60 11.23
CA PRO A 264 -5.21 -15.92 10.96
C PRO A 264 -6.07 -16.45 12.10
N VAL A 265 -5.85 -16.02 13.36
CA VAL A 265 -6.70 -16.39 14.51
C VAL A 265 -8.02 -15.60 14.50
N GLN A 266 -7.99 -14.31 14.11
CA GLN A 266 -9.18 -13.48 13.93
C GLN A 266 -9.96 -13.85 12.67
N GLU A 267 -9.29 -14.22 11.58
CA GLU A 267 -9.92 -14.69 10.34
C GLU A 267 -10.43 -16.13 10.48
N ALA A 268 -9.77 -16.99 11.28
CA ALA A 268 -10.34 -18.27 11.71
C ALA A 268 -11.52 -18.10 12.67
N ALA A 269 -11.52 -17.08 13.54
CA ALA A 269 -12.70 -16.72 14.35
C ALA A 269 -13.84 -16.16 13.48
N ARG A 270 -13.53 -15.36 12.44
CA ARG A 270 -14.49 -14.86 11.44
C ARG A 270 -15.05 -15.99 10.58
N LEU A 271 -14.23 -16.96 10.16
CA LEU A 271 -14.65 -18.15 9.43
C LEU A 271 -15.48 -19.09 10.33
N ALA A 272 -15.08 -19.29 11.59
CA ALA A 272 -15.86 -20.08 12.54
C ALA A 272 -17.21 -19.42 12.87
N LEU A 273 -17.27 -18.08 12.92
CA LEU A 273 -18.53 -17.32 13.07
C LEU A 273 -19.37 -17.32 11.78
N SER A 274 -18.73 -17.29 10.59
CA SER A 274 -19.39 -17.44 9.28
C SER A 274 -19.92 -18.86 9.05
N ASP A 275 -19.22 -19.87 9.53
CA ASP A 275 -19.64 -21.28 9.39
C ASP A 275 -20.74 -21.65 10.41
N LEU A 276 -20.79 -20.95 11.56
CA LEU A 276 -21.95 -20.95 12.44
C LEU A 276 -23.18 -20.29 11.79
N ASP A 277 -23.00 -19.34 10.86
CA ASP A 277 -24.08 -18.64 10.16
C ASP A 277 -24.60 -19.41 8.93
N LYS A 278 -23.74 -20.19 8.25
CA LYS A 278 -24.13 -20.93 7.02
C LYS A 278 -24.81 -22.28 7.25
N ASN A 279 -24.52 -22.98 8.34
CA ASN A 279 -25.15 -24.28 8.65
C ASN A 279 -26.03 -24.27 9.91
N GLY A 280 -25.99 -23.18 10.72
CA GLY A 280 -26.76 -23.10 11.96
C GLY A 280 -28.01 -22.20 11.90
N ILE A 281 -28.06 -21.22 10.99
CA ILE A 281 -29.10 -20.18 11.00
C ILE A 281 -30.07 -20.29 9.79
N THR A 282 -29.70 -21.03 8.76
CA THR A 282 -30.54 -21.25 7.57
C THR A 282 -31.63 -22.33 7.75
N GLU A 283 -31.50 -23.24 8.73
CA GLU A 283 -32.61 -24.13 9.16
C GLU A 283 -33.59 -23.45 10.13
N ILE A 284 -33.32 -22.21 10.56
CA ILE A 284 -34.16 -21.49 11.54
C ILE A 284 -35.24 -20.63 10.84
N ARG A 285 -35.22 -20.51 9.51
CA ARG A 285 -36.16 -19.66 8.74
C ARG A 285 -37.48 -20.34 8.32
N SER A 286 -37.87 -21.47 8.90
CA SER A 286 -39.14 -22.15 8.53
C SER A 286 -40.09 -22.48 9.68
N PHE A 287 -39.93 -21.88 10.87
CA PHE A 287 -40.94 -21.97 11.92
C PHE A 287 -41.83 -20.71 11.97
N ASP A 288 -42.36 -20.29 10.82
CA ASP A 288 -43.50 -19.38 10.76
C ASP A 288 -44.78 -20.15 11.07
N THR A 289 -45.00 -20.39 12.36
CA THR A 289 -46.32 -20.42 13.00
C THR A 289 -46.07 -20.53 14.50
N PRO A 290 -46.51 -19.57 15.34
CA PRO A 290 -46.30 -19.65 16.78
C PRO A 290 -46.99 -20.91 17.31
N PRO A 291 -46.26 -21.87 17.90
CA PRO A 291 -46.86 -23.05 18.52
C PRO A 291 -47.90 -22.65 19.57
N GLU A 292 -47.75 -21.48 20.19
CA GLU A 292 -48.68 -20.92 21.18
C GLU A 292 -50.13 -20.76 20.68
N ALA A 293 -50.36 -20.45 19.40
CA ALA A 293 -51.70 -20.23 18.88
C ALA A 293 -52.45 -21.56 18.62
N VAL A 294 -51.73 -22.56 18.11
CA VAL A 294 -52.25 -23.90 17.87
C VAL A 294 -52.44 -24.64 19.20
N GLN A 295 -51.49 -24.51 20.14
CA GLN A 295 -51.59 -25.16 21.46
C GLN A 295 -52.69 -24.55 22.33
N ARG A 296 -52.91 -23.22 22.28
CA ARG A 296 -54.03 -22.58 22.99
C ARG A 296 -55.39 -23.01 22.44
N ALA A 297 -55.49 -23.30 21.14
CA ALA A 297 -56.70 -23.84 20.55
C ALA A 297 -56.97 -25.28 21.03
N ILE A 298 -55.93 -26.12 21.12
CA ILE A 298 -56.03 -27.51 21.63
C ILE A 298 -56.48 -27.52 23.10
N ILE A 299 -55.87 -26.69 23.96
CA ILE A 299 -56.25 -26.60 25.38
C ILE A 299 -57.70 -26.11 25.54
N PHE A 300 -58.15 -25.19 24.67
CA PHE A 300 -59.52 -24.67 24.66
C PHE A 300 -60.55 -25.68 24.16
N GLU A 301 -60.24 -26.44 23.12
CA GLU A 301 -61.10 -27.48 22.54
C GLU A 301 -61.28 -28.64 23.53
N GLU A 302 -60.20 -29.13 24.12
CA GLU A 302 -60.25 -30.14 25.18
C GLU A 302 -60.91 -29.62 26.48
N LYS A 303 -60.86 -28.30 26.76
CA LYS A 303 -61.62 -27.70 27.88
C LYS A 303 -63.12 -27.75 27.61
N SER A 304 -63.53 -27.51 26.37
CA SER A 304 -64.92 -27.64 25.94
C SER A 304 -65.40 -29.08 26.06
N GLU A 305 -64.56 -30.06 25.71
CA GLU A 305 -64.88 -31.50 25.82
C GLU A 305 -64.99 -31.97 27.29
N ALA A 306 -64.11 -31.52 28.18
CA ALA A 306 -64.19 -31.82 29.61
C ALA A 306 -65.42 -31.18 30.29
N GLU A 307 -65.84 -29.99 29.86
CA GLU A 307 -67.09 -29.33 30.33
C GLU A 307 -68.34 -30.01 29.75
N GLU A 308 -68.29 -30.49 28.49
CA GLU A 308 -69.37 -31.24 27.85
C GLU A 308 -69.58 -32.61 28.50
N ALA A 309 -68.51 -33.27 28.95
CA ALA A 309 -68.59 -34.51 29.74
C ALA A 309 -69.18 -34.30 31.16
N LEU A 310 -69.01 -33.12 31.77
CA LEU A 310 -69.68 -32.77 33.03
C LEU A 310 -71.21 -32.63 32.84
N SER A 311 -71.65 -32.21 31.65
CA SER A 311 -73.06 -32.15 31.28
C SER A 311 -73.72 -33.54 31.19
N ALA A 312 -72.94 -34.63 31.23
CA ALA A 312 -73.43 -36.01 31.18
C ALA A 312 -73.82 -36.59 32.55
N ALA A 313 -73.46 -35.95 33.67
CA ALA A 313 -73.93 -36.33 35.01
C ALA A 313 -75.19 -35.55 35.46
N LEU A 314 -75.43 -34.37 34.88
CA LEU A 314 -76.66 -33.60 35.02
C LEU A 314 -77.93 -34.35 34.58
N PRO A 315 -77.97 -35.19 33.52
CA PRO A 315 -79.20 -35.80 33.01
C PRO A 315 -79.80 -36.81 33.99
N ALA A 316 -79.00 -37.50 34.82
CA ALA A 316 -79.54 -38.37 35.87
C ALA A 316 -80.14 -37.58 37.04
N LEU A 317 -79.56 -36.41 37.35
CA LEU A 317 -80.08 -35.50 38.37
C LEU A 317 -81.33 -34.75 37.85
N GLU A 318 -81.34 -34.38 36.56
CA GLU A 318 -82.47 -33.80 35.83
C GLU A 318 -83.62 -34.82 35.70
N ALA A 319 -83.33 -36.08 35.37
CA ALA A 319 -84.32 -37.16 35.31
C ALA A 319 -84.95 -37.44 36.69
N ALA A 320 -84.18 -37.31 37.77
CA ALA A 320 -84.69 -37.36 39.14
C ALA A 320 -85.56 -36.14 39.50
N ARG A 321 -85.21 -34.94 39.02
CA ARG A 321 -86.05 -33.73 39.16
C ARG A 321 -87.35 -33.84 38.38
N LEU A 322 -87.31 -34.44 37.18
CA LEU A 322 -88.47 -34.71 36.32
C LEU A 322 -89.41 -35.76 36.96
N ALA A 323 -88.84 -36.83 37.52
CA ALA A 323 -89.63 -37.81 38.27
C ALA A 323 -90.33 -37.21 39.51
N LEU A 324 -89.83 -36.09 40.05
CA LEU A 324 -90.51 -35.31 41.09
C LEU A 324 -91.53 -34.31 40.54
N SER A 325 -91.43 -33.85 39.28
CA SER A 325 -92.44 -32.99 38.65
C SER A 325 -93.72 -33.74 38.26
N ASP A 326 -93.60 -35.07 38.07
CA ASP A 326 -94.73 -35.95 37.77
C ASP A 326 -95.60 -36.30 39.00
N LEU A 327 -95.24 -35.76 40.17
CA LEU A 327 -95.99 -35.89 41.43
C LEU A 327 -96.80 -34.62 41.68
N ASP A 328 -98.09 -34.78 41.93
CA ASP A 328 -98.95 -33.66 42.29
C ASP A 328 -99.05 -33.47 43.82
N LYS A 329 -99.65 -32.35 44.24
CA LYS A 329 -99.85 -32.06 45.67
C LYS A 329 -100.74 -33.10 46.35
N ASN A 330 -101.60 -33.78 45.60
CA ASN A 330 -102.52 -34.77 46.14
C ASN A 330 -101.78 -36.06 46.50
N ASP A 331 -100.85 -36.51 45.65
CA ASP A 331 -100.01 -37.69 45.86
C ASP A 331 -99.15 -37.58 47.16
N ILE A 332 -98.67 -36.36 47.48
CA ILE A 332 -97.94 -36.11 48.74
C ILE A 332 -98.89 -36.06 49.94
N THR A 333 -100.12 -35.56 49.77
CA THR A 333 -101.13 -35.63 50.84
C THR A 333 -101.59 -37.06 51.12
N GLU A 334 -101.57 -37.97 50.14
CA GLU A 334 -101.85 -39.39 50.34
C GLU A 334 -100.82 -40.03 51.28
N ILE A 335 -99.53 -39.81 51.04
CA ILE A 335 -98.45 -40.28 51.94
C ILE A 335 -98.63 -39.72 53.36
N ARG A 336 -99.11 -38.49 53.48
CA ARG A 336 -99.35 -37.82 54.76
C ARG A 336 -100.59 -38.34 55.49
N SER A 337 -101.53 -38.96 54.78
CA SER A 337 -102.82 -39.42 55.31
C SER A 337 -102.78 -40.83 55.92
N PHE A 338 -101.70 -41.59 55.74
CA PHE A 338 -101.55 -42.92 56.33
C PHE A 338 -101.63 -42.88 57.88
N ALA A 339 -102.55 -43.65 58.45
CA ALA A 339 -102.74 -43.81 59.89
C ALA A 339 -101.67 -44.73 60.54
N THR A 340 -101.16 -45.70 59.79
CA THR A 340 -100.02 -46.57 60.11
C THR A 340 -99.12 -46.66 58.88
N GLN A 341 -97.84 -46.29 59.03
CA GLN A 341 -96.94 -46.11 57.88
C GLN A 341 -96.39 -47.43 57.32
N PRO A 342 -96.36 -47.61 55.99
CA PRO A 342 -95.58 -48.68 55.36
C PRO A 342 -94.07 -48.46 55.56
N GLU A 343 -93.34 -49.50 55.98
CA GLU A 343 -91.90 -49.46 56.30
C GLU A 343 -91.04 -48.90 55.13
N ALA A 344 -91.38 -49.23 53.89
CA ALA A 344 -90.68 -48.74 52.70
C ALA A 344 -90.86 -47.22 52.49
N VAL A 345 -92.09 -46.70 52.66
CA VAL A 345 -92.40 -45.26 52.50
C VAL A 345 -91.75 -44.44 53.60
N GLN A 346 -91.75 -44.94 54.84
CA GLN A 346 -91.05 -44.29 55.95
C GLN A 346 -89.54 -44.17 55.68
N CYS A 347 -88.90 -45.25 55.22
CA CYS A 347 -87.46 -45.26 54.94
C CYS A 347 -87.05 -44.22 53.89
N VAL A 348 -87.84 -44.10 52.81
CA VAL A 348 -87.56 -43.14 51.73
C VAL A 348 -87.77 -41.69 52.18
N CYS A 349 -88.85 -41.41 52.91
CA CYS A 349 -89.10 -40.06 53.45
C CYS A 349 -88.04 -39.64 54.48
N GLU A 350 -87.51 -40.58 55.27
CA GLU A 350 -86.37 -40.34 56.18
C GLU A 350 -85.07 -40.11 55.40
N CYS A 351 -84.83 -40.83 54.29
CA CYS A 351 -83.69 -40.59 53.41
C CYS A 351 -83.71 -39.18 52.83
N VAL A 352 -84.88 -38.70 52.38
CA VAL A 352 -85.07 -37.33 51.89
C VAL A 352 -84.84 -36.29 53.00
N ALA A 353 -85.25 -36.59 54.23
CA ALA A 353 -84.99 -35.72 55.39
C ALA A 353 -83.50 -35.61 55.74
N ILE A 354 -82.72 -36.69 55.58
CA ILE A 354 -81.27 -36.70 55.77
C ILE A 354 -80.56 -35.88 54.68
N ILE A 355 -80.97 -36.04 53.42
CA ILE A 355 -80.43 -35.26 52.29
C ILE A 355 -80.66 -33.75 52.50
N ARG A 356 -81.84 -33.35 52.98
CA ARG A 356 -82.17 -31.96 53.30
C ARG A 356 -81.54 -31.45 54.61
N GLY A 357 -80.95 -32.33 55.43
CA GLY A 357 -80.30 -31.95 56.69
C GLY A 357 -81.26 -31.62 57.85
N VAL A 358 -82.46 -32.21 57.86
CA VAL A 358 -83.45 -31.99 58.94
C VAL A 358 -83.02 -32.73 60.22
N LYS A 359 -83.08 -32.04 61.38
CA LYS A 359 -82.56 -32.56 62.67
C LYS A 359 -83.36 -33.75 63.24
N GLU A 360 -84.64 -33.90 62.90
CA GLU A 360 -85.50 -34.99 63.38
C GLU A 360 -85.69 -36.08 62.32
N ILE A 361 -84.87 -37.14 62.39
CA ILE A 361 -84.88 -38.29 61.47
C ILE A 361 -85.85 -39.36 61.99
N ASN A 362 -87.14 -39.01 62.05
CA ASN A 362 -88.23 -39.93 62.37
C ASN A 362 -89.44 -39.60 61.50
N TRP A 363 -90.42 -40.50 61.42
CA TRP A 363 -91.62 -40.28 60.61
C TRP A 363 -92.34 -38.95 60.92
N LYS A 364 -92.30 -38.47 62.17
CA LYS A 364 -92.91 -37.19 62.56
C LYS A 364 -92.18 -36.00 61.93
N GLY A 365 -90.84 -36.02 61.92
CA GLY A 365 -90.00 -35.01 61.26
C GLY A 365 -90.09 -35.05 59.74
N ALA A 366 -90.09 -36.25 59.15
CA ALA A 366 -90.28 -36.43 57.71
C ALA A 366 -91.68 -35.99 57.23
N LYS A 367 -92.72 -36.26 58.02
CA LYS A 367 -94.11 -35.81 57.77
C LYS A 367 -94.26 -34.28 57.91
N GLY A 368 -93.54 -33.66 58.83
CA GLY A 368 -93.47 -32.20 58.99
C GLY A 368 -92.78 -31.52 57.81
N MET A 369 -91.71 -32.13 57.28
CA MET A 369 -91.03 -31.67 56.06
C MET A 369 -91.96 -31.70 54.83
N MET A 370 -92.78 -32.75 54.68
CA MET A 370 -93.77 -32.89 53.59
C MET A 370 -95.02 -31.99 53.74
N ALA A 371 -95.16 -31.25 54.86
CA ALA A 371 -96.28 -30.32 55.07
C ALA A 371 -96.05 -28.93 54.47
N ASP A 372 -94.80 -28.62 54.11
CA ASP A 372 -94.41 -27.36 53.48
C ASP A 372 -95.03 -27.24 52.06
N PRO A 373 -95.78 -26.15 51.76
CA PRO A 373 -96.37 -25.94 50.44
C PRO A 373 -95.37 -25.92 49.28
N ASN A 374 -94.10 -25.59 49.55
CA ASN A 374 -93.02 -25.53 48.55
C ASN A 374 -92.08 -26.75 48.60
N PHE A 375 -92.46 -27.82 49.30
CA PHE A 375 -91.62 -29.00 49.53
C PHE A 375 -91.04 -29.61 48.23
N LEU A 376 -91.86 -29.87 47.22
CA LEU A 376 -91.43 -30.47 45.95
C LEU A 376 -90.51 -29.54 45.14
N ARG A 377 -90.83 -28.25 45.07
CA ARG A 377 -90.01 -27.24 44.38
C ARG A 377 -88.63 -27.08 45.04
N ASN A 378 -88.59 -27.06 46.38
CA ASN A 378 -87.34 -26.99 47.13
C ASN A 378 -86.47 -28.25 46.97
N LEU A 379 -87.09 -29.39 46.71
CA LEU A 379 -86.38 -30.64 46.39
C LEU A 379 -85.82 -30.64 44.96
N GLN A 380 -86.55 -30.04 44.02
CA GLN A 380 -86.08 -29.89 42.64
C GLN A 380 -84.95 -28.87 42.52
N GLU A 381 -85.06 -27.71 43.15
CA GLU A 381 -84.05 -26.63 43.08
C GLU A 381 -82.85 -26.86 44.01
N MET A 382 -82.77 -28.01 44.68
CA MET A 382 -81.69 -28.30 45.62
C MET A 382 -80.33 -28.41 44.91
N ASN A 383 -79.34 -27.74 45.47
CA ASN A 383 -77.95 -27.86 45.03
C ASN A 383 -77.32 -29.11 45.66
N CYS A 384 -77.10 -30.13 44.83
CA CYS A 384 -76.61 -31.44 45.26
C CYS A 384 -75.09 -31.45 45.55
N ASP A 385 -74.37 -30.39 45.20
CA ASP A 385 -72.92 -30.23 45.41
C ASP A 385 -72.60 -29.96 46.89
N LEU A 386 -73.57 -29.41 47.63
CA LEU A 386 -73.46 -29.07 49.05
C LEU A 386 -73.76 -30.24 50.00
N ILE A 387 -74.09 -31.43 49.46
CA ILE A 387 -74.39 -32.62 50.25
C ILE A 387 -73.09 -33.19 50.83
N THR A 388 -73.02 -33.28 52.15
CA THR A 388 -71.82 -33.79 52.82
C THR A 388 -71.70 -35.33 52.73
N GLN A 389 -70.47 -35.85 52.69
CA GLN A 389 -70.23 -37.30 52.66
C GLN A 389 -70.85 -38.05 53.86
N LYS A 390 -71.02 -37.36 54.99
CA LYS A 390 -71.70 -37.89 56.17
C LYS A 390 -73.19 -38.16 55.89
N GLN A 391 -73.88 -37.20 55.25
CA GLN A 391 -75.27 -37.36 54.84
C GLN A 391 -75.45 -38.50 53.83
N VAL A 392 -74.56 -38.60 52.82
CA VAL A 392 -74.57 -39.71 51.84
C VAL A 392 -74.43 -41.08 52.51
N LYS A 393 -73.51 -41.20 53.48
CA LYS A 393 -73.29 -42.44 54.25
C LYS A 393 -74.49 -42.81 55.11
N ASP A 394 -75.10 -41.83 55.75
CA ASP A 394 -76.27 -42.00 56.62
C ASP A 394 -77.52 -42.41 55.81
N VAL A 395 -77.72 -41.84 54.60
CA VAL A 395 -78.77 -42.25 53.66
C VAL A 395 -78.57 -43.68 53.18
N LYS A 396 -77.36 -44.06 52.75
CA LYS A 396 -77.05 -45.46 52.34
C LYS A 396 -77.27 -46.45 53.49
N ALA A 397 -76.99 -46.05 54.73
CA ALA A 397 -77.23 -46.86 55.92
C ALA A 397 -78.73 -47.01 56.24
N HIS A 398 -79.53 -45.96 56.01
CA HIS A 398 -80.99 -46.03 56.17
C HIS A 398 -81.64 -46.90 55.08
N MET A 399 -81.23 -46.78 53.81
CA MET A 399 -81.74 -47.61 52.72
C MET A 399 -81.53 -49.12 52.95
N LYS A 400 -80.43 -49.53 53.60
CA LYS A 400 -80.16 -50.95 53.92
C LYS A 400 -81.09 -51.57 54.97
N LYS A 401 -81.83 -50.77 55.74
CA LYS A 401 -82.69 -51.26 56.83
C LYS A 401 -83.99 -51.91 56.34
N SER A 402 -84.45 -51.60 55.11
CA SER A 402 -85.71 -52.12 54.56
C SER A 402 -85.45 -53.08 53.39
N LYS A 403 -86.13 -54.24 53.37
CA LYS A 403 -86.00 -55.27 52.31
C LYS A 403 -87.09 -55.20 51.23
N LYS A 404 -88.01 -54.23 51.30
CA LYS A 404 -89.15 -54.07 50.38
C LYS A 404 -89.11 -52.78 49.54
N LEU A 405 -87.91 -52.27 49.25
CA LEU A 405 -87.71 -51.04 48.47
C LEU A 405 -87.99 -51.23 46.97
N ASP A 406 -87.83 -52.45 46.45
CA ASP A 406 -87.97 -52.71 45.01
C ASP A 406 -89.44 -52.82 44.54
N THR A 407 -90.38 -53.08 45.46
CA THR A 407 -91.84 -53.12 45.19
C THR A 407 -92.54 -51.78 45.48
N MET A 408 -91.78 -50.69 45.68
CA MET A 408 -92.29 -49.38 46.10
C MET A 408 -93.32 -48.77 45.14
N GLN A 409 -93.19 -49.02 43.82
CA GLN A 409 -94.12 -48.51 42.81
C GLN A 409 -95.57 -49.01 42.98
N GLN A 410 -95.75 -50.21 43.55
CA GLN A 410 -97.08 -50.79 43.82
C GLN A 410 -97.68 -50.29 45.14
N ILE A 411 -96.86 -49.72 46.04
CA ILE A 411 -97.27 -49.25 47.37
C ILE A 411 -97.63 -47.76 47.32
N SER A 412 -96.83 -46.95 46.63
CA SER A 412 -97.09 -45.53 46.47
C SER A 412 -96.33 -44.96 45.27
N LYS A 413 -97.05 -44.28 44.37
CA LYS A 413 -96.48 -43.56 43.23
C LYS A 413 -95.51 -42.45 43.70
N ALA A 414 -95.92 -41.64 44.67
CA ALA A 414 -95.09 -40.60 45.26
C ALA A 414 -93.89 -41.16 46.06
N GLY A 415 -94.05 -42.29 46.74
CA GLY A 415 -92.94 -42.95 47.45
C GLY A 415 -91.85 -43.43 46.49
N TYR A 416 -92.24 -43.93 45.32
CA TYR A 416 -91.32 -44.39 44.29
C TYR A 416 -90.61 -43.23 43.57
N GLY A 417 -91.29 -42.10 43.31
CA GLY A 417 -90.66 -40.88 42.78
C GLY A 417 -89.59 -40.30 43.73
N LEU A 418 -89.87 -40.26 45.04
CA LEU A 418 -88.89 -39.85 46.05
C LEU A 418 -87.70 -40.82 46.16
N LEU A 419 -87.92 -42.12 45.96
CA LEU A 419 -86.85 -43.13 45.96
C LEU A 419 -85.91 -42.97 44.76
N LYS A 420 -86.45 -42.74 43.57
CA LYS A 420 -85.66 -42.45 42.35
C LYS A 420 -84.78 -41.22 42.53
N PHE A 421 -85.32 -40.16 43.13
CA PHE A 421 -84.58 -38.96 43.44
C PHE A 421 -83.40 -39.23 44.39
N VAL A 422 -83.64 -39.96 45.48
CA VAL A 422 -82.59 -40.32 46.46
C VAL A 422 -81.47 -41.14 45.80
N ILE A 423 -81.79 -42.10 44.95
CA ILE A 423 -80.80 -42.97 44.27
C ILE A 423 -79.94 -42.16 43.29
N ALA A 424 -80.54 -41.28 42.49
CA ALA A 424 -79.82 -40.45 41.53
C ALA A 424 -78.88 -39.44 42.19
N VAL A 425 -79.32 -38.81 43.29
CA VAL A 425 -78.50 -37.88 44.07
C VAL A 425 -77.30 -38.58 44.70
N LEU A 426 -77.46 -39.82 45.19
CA LEU A 426 -76.34 -40.63 45.69
C LEU A 426 -75.35 -41.05 44.59
N GLY A 427 -75.82 -41.22 43.35
CA GLY A 427 -74.98 -41.45 42.17
C GLY A 427 -74.14 -40.22 41.83
N TYR A 428 -74.76 -39.04 41.74
CA TYR A 428 -74.09 -37.76 41.48
C TYR A 428 -72.99 -37.45 42.50
N CYS A 429 -73.27 -37.58 43.80
CA CYS A 429 -72.28 -37.30 44.85
C CYS A 429 -71.09 -38.27 44.87
N ALA A 430 -71.21 -39.47 44.30
CA ALA A 430 -70.10 -40.42 44.19
C ALA A 430 -69.12 -39.98 43.09
N VAL A 431 -69.64 -39.53 41.94
CA VAL A 431 -68.85 -39.00 40.81
C VAL A 431 -68.19 -37.67 41.19
N TYR A 432 -68.92 -36.78 41.85
CA TYR A 432 -68.40 -35.47 42.29
C TYR A 432 -67.18 -35.58 43.23
N LYS A 433 -67.12 -36.64 44.05
CA LYS A 433 -66.01 -36.89 44.98
C LYS A 433 -64.69 -37.22 44.28
N GLU A 434 -64.75 -37.90 43.15
CA GLU A 434 -63.56 -38.37 42.42
C GLU A 434 -63.06 -37.30 41.43
N VAL A 435 -63.98 -36.55 40.83
CA VAL A 435 -63.66 -35.60 39.74
C VAL A 435 -63.18 -34.23 40.26
N LYS A 436 -63.75 -33.71 41.36
CA LYS A 436 -63.47 -32.34 41.83
C LYS A 436 -62.00 -32.08 42.24
N PRO A 437 -61.30 -32.97 42.97
CA PRO A 437 -59.90 -32.74 43.33
C PRO A 437 -58.95 -32.74 42.13
N LYS A 438 -59.24 -33.53 41.09
CA LYS A 438 -58.45 -33.54 39.85
C LYS A 438 -58.66 -32.23 39.06
N GLN A 439 -59.88 -31.71 39.01
CA GLN A 439 -60.18 -30.42 38.39
C GLN A 439 -59.44 -29.24 39.05
N ASP A 440 -59.45 -29.15 40.38
CA ASP A 440 -58.77 -28.06 41.09
C ASP A 440 -57.24 -28.12 40.91
N LYS A 441 -56.68 -29.32 40.72
CA LYS A 441 -55.25 -29.53 40.42
C LYS A 441 -54.90 -29.11 38.99
N VAL A 442 -55.74 -29.43 38.01
CA VAL A 442 -55.57 -29.00 36.60
C VAL A 442 -55.67 -27.48 36.50
N GLU A 443 -56.64 -26.84 37.15
CA GLU A 443 -56.81 -25.37 37.15
C GLU A 443 -55.61 -24.64 37.77
N ALA A 444 -55.00 -25.19 38.84
CA ALA A 444 -53.81 -24.62 39.47
C ALA A 444 -52.57 -24.71 38.55
N LEU A 445 -52.35 -25.86 37.91
CA LEU A 445 -51.24 -26.06 36.97
C LEU A 445 -51.40 -25.22 35.71
N GLU A 446 -52.62 -25.06 35.19
CA GLU A 446 -52.92 -24.17 34.06
C GLU A 446 -52.59 -22.70 34.39
N LYS A 447 -52.91 -22.25 35.60
CA LYS A 447 -52.58 -20.89 36.03
C LYS A 447 -51.06 -20.66 36.05
N GLU A 448 -50.30 -21.57 36.66
CA GLU A 448 -48.84 -21.50 36.71
C GLU A 448 -48.22 -21.54 35.30
N TYR A 449 -48.77 -22.38 34.42
CA TYR A 449 -48.40 -22.44 33.00
C TYR A 449 -48.63 -21.12 32.27
N THR A 450 -49.78 -20.46 32.48
CA THR A 450 -50.03 -19.14 31.85
C THR A 450 -49.08 -18.05 32.32
N GLU A 451 -48.69 -18.05 33.59
CA GLU A 451 -47.71 -17.12 34.15
C GLU A 451 -46.31 -17.37 33.56
N ALA A 452 -45.90 -18.64 33.42
CA ALA A 452 -44.65 -19.02 32.77
C ALA A 452 -44.60 -18.63 31.29
N CYS A 453 -45.67 -18.87 30.53
CA CYS A 453 -45.79 -18.45 29.12
C CYS A 453 -45.71 -16.94 28.94
N ASN A 454 -46.38 -16.16 29.80
CA ASN A 454 -46.30 -14.70 29.76
C ASN A 454 -44.89 -14.19 30.06
N TYR A 455 -44.19 -14.82 31.00
CA TYR A 455 -42.80 -14.51 31.31
C TYR A 455 -41.86 -14.84 30.14
N LEU A 456 -42.03 -16.01 29.51
CA LEU A 456 -41.27 -16.39 28.33
C LEU A 456 -41.50 -15.42 27.15
N ALA A 457 -42.75 -15.02 26.92
CA ALA A 457 -43.08 -14.02 25.91
C ALA A 457 -42.40 -12.66 26.18
N SER A 458 -42.28 -12.27 27.47
CA SER A 458 -41.55 -11.05 27.85
C SER A 458 -40.04 -11.16 27.61
N LEU A 459 -39.45 -12.33 27.91
CA LEU A 459 -38.05 -12.65 27.64
C LEU A 459 -37.75 -12.62 26.13
N ASN A 460 -38.62 -13.23 25.32
CA ASN A 460 -38.45 -13.26 23.86
C ASN A 460 -38.52 -11.87 23.22
N ARG A 461 -39.45 -11.00 23.66
CA ARG A 461 -39.49 -9.60 23.20
C ARG A 461 -38.21 -8.83 23.53
N GLU A 462 -37.64 -9.10 24.69
CA GLU A 462 -36.40 -8.47 25.12
C GLU A 462 -35.18 -9.00 24.36
N ILE A 463 -35.16 -10.30 24.02
CA ILE A 463 -34.16 -10.91 23.14
C ILE A 463 -34.24 -10.29 21.74
N GLU A 464 -35.45 -10.17 21.17
CA GLU A 464 -35.65 -9.55 19.85
C GLU A 464 -35.18 -8.09 19.82
N ARG A 465 -35.44 -7.34 20.90
CA ARG A 465 -34.94 -5.96 21.06
C ARG A 465 -33.41 -5.91 21.12
N LEU A 466 -32.79 -6.82 21.87
CA LEU A 466 -31.33 -6.91 21.97
C LEU A 466 -30.71 -7.34 20.63
N GLN A 467 -31.29 -8.31 19.92
CA GLN A 467 -30.87 -8.73 18.58
C GLN A 467 -30.92 -7.58 17.59
N LYS A 468 -32.03 -6.84 17.54
CA LYS A 468 -32.15 -5.65 16.68
C LYS A 468 -31.13 -4.56 17.01
N THR A 469 -30.78 -4.41 18.29
CA THR A 469 -29.73 -3.47 18.73
C THR A 469 -28.36 -3.98 18.30
N LEU A 470 -28.12 -5.30 18.39
CA LEU A 470 -26.90 -5.96 17.95
C LEU A 470 -26.68 -5.80 16.44
N ASP A 471 -27.72 -6.02 15.63
CA ASP A 471 -27.68 -5.84 14.18
C ASP A 471 -27.34 -4.39 13.82
N GLY A 472 -27.92 -3.43 14.54
CA GLY A 472 -27.63 -2.01 14.36
C GLY A 472 -26.18 -1.64 14.74
N LEU A 473 -25.64 -2.23 15.79
CA LEU A 473 -24.25 -2.04 16.21
C LEU A 473 -23.26 -2.72 15.24
N ASN A 474 -23.55 -3.94 14.79
CA ASN A 474 -22.75 -4.67 13.81
C ASN A 474 -22.66 -3.90 12.48
N ASN A 475 -23.77 -3.40 11.95
CA ASN A 475 -23.75 -2.58 10.72
C ASN A 475 -22.89 -1.31 10.86
N LYS A 476 -22.95 -0.65 12.03
CA LYS A 476 -22.11 0.52 12.31
C LYS A 476 -20.64 0.14 12.40
N TYR A 477 -20.33 -0.97 13.07
CA TYR A 477 -18.98 -1.49 13.18
C TYR A 477 -18.41 -1.86 11.80
N GLU A 478 -19.16 -2.57 10.96
CA GLU A 478 -18.73 -2.90 9.59
C GLU A 478 -18.42 -1.65 8.77
N THR A 479 -19.29 -0.63 8.85
CA THR A 479 -19.09 0.64 8.12
C THR A 479 -17.84 1.37 8.63
N ALA A 480 -17.65 1.47 9.95
CA ALA A 480 -16.49 2.11 10.55
C ALA A 480 -15.18 1.34 10.24
N MET A 481 -15.25 0.01 10.26
CA MET A 481 -14.12 -0.88 10.00
C MET A 481 -13.65 -0.80 8.54
N LEU A 482 -14.59 -0.79 7.59
CA LEU A 482 -14.28 -0.55 6.17
C LEU A 482 -13.62 0.82 5.97
N ARG A 483 -14.19 1.87 6.58
CA ARG A 483 -13.63 3.22 6.45
C ARG A 483 -12.22 3.32 7.04
N ARG A 484 -11.99 2.71 8.21
CA ARG A 484 -10.67 2.62 8.83
C ARG A 484 -9.68 1.86 7.94
N GLN A 485 -10.11 0.77 7.30
CA GLN A 485 -9.26 -0.02 6.40
C GLN A 485 -8.85 0.78 5.16
N GLU A 486 -9.78 1.49 4.50
CA GLU A 486 -9.45 2.37 3.37
C GLU A 486 -8.40 3.43 3.77
N LEU A 487 -8.60 4.08 4.92
CA LEU A 487 -7.68 5.10 5.42
C LEU A 487 -6.31 4.50 5.78
N GLN A 488 -6.27 3.27 6.30
CA GLN A 488 -5.04 2.54 6.59
C GLN A 488 -4.27 2.25 5.29
N GLU A 489 -4.94 1.70 4.27
CA GLU A 489 -4.31 1.38 2.98
C GLU A 489 -3.74 2.64 2.31
N GLU A 490 -4.49 3.76 2.33
CA GLU A 490 -3.98 5.05 1.86
C GLU A 490 -2.73 5.52 2.64
N THR A 491 -2.74 5.34 3.96
CA THR A 491 -1.62 5.71 4.84
C THR A 491 -0.39 4.85 4.56
N ASP A 492 -0.56 3.54 4.36
CA ASP A 492 0.53 2.61 4.10
C ASP A 492 1.19 2.89 2.73
N ILE A 493 0.38 3.21 1.72
CA ILE A 493 0.88 3.65 0.41
C ILE A 493 1.68 4.96 0.56
N MET A 494 1.17 5.93 1.33
CA MET A 494 1.89 7.17 1.62
C MET A 494 3.20 6.91 2.37
N MET A 495 3.24 6.00 3.35
CA MET A 495 4.45 5.64 4.09
C MET A 495 5.51 5.03 3.18
N ARG A 496 5.14 4.06 2.34
CA ARG A 496 6.09 3.44 1.38
C ARG A 496 6.68 4.49 0.43
N ARG A 497 5.84 5.39 -0.10
CA ARG A 497 6.28 6.51 -0.93
C ARG A 497 7.25 7.43 -0.19
N LEU A 498 6.98 7.70 1.09
CA LEU A 498 7.82 8.57 1.90
C LEU A 498 9.20 7.96 2.17
N VAL A 499 9.26 6.66 2.46
CA VAL A 499 10.54 5.95 2.64
C VAL A 499 11.36 5.95 1.35
N ALA A 500 10.73 5.71 0.20
CA ALA A 500 11.39 5.80 -1.10
C ALA A 500 11.90 7.23 -1.38
N ALA A 501 11.09 8.24 -1.03
CA ALA A 501 11.44 9.65 -1.16
C ALA A 501 12.65 10.04 -0.30
N ASP A 502 12.65 9.63 0.97
CA ASP A 502 13.74 9.94 1.90
C ASP A 502 15.05 9.27 1.46
N LYS A 503 14.99 8.02 0.98
CA LYS A 503 16.15 7.32 0.41
C LYS A 503 16.71 8.07 -0.80
N LEU A 504 15.83 8.51 -1.70
CA LEU A 504 16.22 9.25 -2.90
C LEU A 504 16.77 10.65 -2.56
N MET A 505 16.18 11.36 -1.59
CA MET A 505 16.64 12.68 -1.13
C MET A 505 17.97 12.60 -0.38
N SER A 506 18.14 11.61 0.51
CA SER A 506 19.43 11.30 1.12
C SER A 506 20.48 11.02 0.05
N GLY A 507 20.09 10.25 -0.97
CA GLY A 507 20.87 9.95 -2.16
C GLY A 507 21.27 11.17 -2.98
N LEU A 508 20.40 12.17 -3.13
CA LEU A 508 20.63 13.40 -3.90
C LEU A 508 21.26 14.54 -3.09
N SER A 509 21.33 14.43 -1.77
CA SER A 509 21.79 15.52 -0.90
C SER A 509 23.27 15.88 -1.09
N SER A 510 24.12 14.89 -1.37
CA SER A 510 25.53 15.09 -1.71
C SER A 510 25.69 15.77 -3.07
N GLU A 511 24.85 15.39 -4.02
CA GLU A 511 24.80 15.84 -5.41
C GLU A 511 24.31 17.28 -5.46
N GLN A 512 23.29 17.63 -4.67
CA GLN A 512 22.83 18.99 -4.49
C GLN A 512 23.95 19.92 -4.00
N LYS A 513 24.71 19.49 -2.97
CA LYS A 513 25.86 20.26 -2.46
C LYS A 513 26.94 20.42 -3.53
N ARG A 514 27.30 19.33 -4.20
CA ARG A 514 28.30 19.33 -5.28
C ARG A 514 27.90 20.24 -6.43
N TRP A 515 26.69 20.09 -6.97
CA TRP A 515 26.17 20.93 -8.05
C TRP A 515 26.08 22.41 -7.67
N THR A 516 25.83 22.72 -6.40
CA THR A 516 25.85 24.11 -5.91
C THR A 516 27.28 24.68 -5.95
N LEU A 517 28.28 23.88 -5.56
CA LEU A 517 29.69 24.26 -5.65
C LEU A 517 30.14 24.36 -7.12
N ASP A 518 29.78 23.40 -7.96
CA ASP A 518 30.10 23.38 -9.39
C ASP A 518 29.50 24.59 -10.10
N LEU A 519 28.23 24.92 -9.81
CA LEU A 519 27.56 26.09 -10.37
C LEU A 519 28.28 27.38 -9.96
N ALA A 520 28.70 27.50 -8.69
CA ALA A 520 29.48 28.64 -8.23
C ALA A 520 30.84 28.72 -8.93
N ALA A 521 31.52 27.60 -9.12
CA ALA A 521 32.79 27.52 -9.85
C ALA A 521 32.63 27.92 -11.32
N LEU A 522 31.57 27.47 -11.99
CA LEU A 522 31.27 27.83 -13.39
C LEU A 522 31.05 29.33 -13.57
N TYR A 523 30.39 30.01 -12.64
CA TYR A 523 30.25 31.48 -12.68
C TYR A 523 31.60 32.20 -12.52
N VAL A 524 32.46 31.68 -11.64
CA VAL A 524 33.82 32.22 -11.49
C VAL A 524 34.62 32.02 -12.77
N GLU A 525 34.56 30.83 -13.38
CA GLU A 525 35.22 30.55 -14.67
C GLU A 525 34.66 31.42 -15.80
N GLN A 526 33.35 31.67 -15.83
CA GLN A 526 32.73 32.57 -16.80
C GLN A 526 33.33 33.98 -16.74
N SER A 527 33.63 34.49 -15.53
CA SER A 527 34.25 35.80 -15.36
C SER A 527 35.71 35.84 -15.85
N ARG A 528 36.41 34.70 -15.82
CA ARG A 528 37.82 34.55 -16.22
C ARG A 528 38.01 34.22 -17.71
N LEU A 529 36.93 33.83 -18.40
CA LEU A 529 36.95 33.53 -19.84
C LEU A 529 37.58 34.66 -20.67
N ILE A 530 37.36 35.91 -20.28
CA ILE A 530 37.86 37.07 -21.04
C ILE A 530 39.38 37.10 -21.15
N GLY A 531 40.11 36.76 -20.10
CA GLY A 531 41.58 36.65 -20.14
C GLY A 531 42.04 35.31 -20.70
N ASN A 532 41.35 34.22 -20.33
CA ASN A 532 41.71 32.88 -20.80
C ASN A 532 41.65 32.77 -22.33
N CYS A 533 40.52 33.18 -22.93
CA CYS A 533 40.36 33.16 -24.38
C CYS A 533 41.33 34.12 -25.09
N LEU A 534 41.78 35.19 -24.42
CA LEU A 534 42.69 36.17 -24.98
C LEU A 534 44.09 35.57 -25.18
N LEU A 535 44.62 34.90 -24.15
CA LEU A 535 45.89 34.18 -24.23
C LEU A 535 45.81 32.96 -25.17
N SER A 536 44.69 32.25 -25.15
CA SER A 536 44.48 31.12 -26.06
C SER A 536 44.40 31.55 -27.53
N ALA A 537 43.73 32.67 -27.82
CA ALA A 537 43.63 33.18 -29.18
C ALA A 537 44.96 33.76 -29.68
N SER A 538 45.76 34.39 -28.82
CA SER A 538 47.10 34.87 -29.20
C SER A 538 48.03 33.70 -29.52
N PHE A 539 47.97 32.62 -28.74
CA PHE A 539 48.67 31.37 -29.02
C PHE A 539 48.29 30.79 -30.40
N LEU A 540 47.00 30.58 -30.65
CA LEU A 540 46.51 29.99 -31.91
C LEU A 540 46.89 30.81 -33.15
N SER A 541 47.01 32.13 -33.00
CA SER A 541 47.30 33.03 -34.12
C SER A 541 48.79 33.24 -34.38
N TYR A 542 49.64 33.25 -33.34
CA TYR A 542 51.04 33.68 -33.47
C TYR A 542 52.09 32.65 -33.05
N ALA A 543 51.78 31.69 -32.17
CA ALA A 543 52.80 30.87 -31.53
C ALA A 543 53.36 29.74 -32.42
N GLY A 544 52.62 29.34 -33.47
CA GLY A 544 52.94 28.17 -34.30
C GLY A 544 54.39 28.11 -34.84
N PRO A 545 54.94 29.18 -35.44
CA PRO A 545 56.28 29.15 -36.03
C PRO A 545 57.42 29.06 -35.02
N PHE A 546 57.17 29.45 -33.77
CA PHE A 546 58.20 29.59 -32.73
C PHE A 546 58.54 28.23 -32.08
N SER A 547 59.74 28.13 -31.49
CA SER A 547 60.12 26.99 -30.65
C SER A 547 59.45 27.07 -29.28
N TYR A 548 59.36 25.94 -28.58
CA TYR A 548 58.75 25.85 -27.25
C TYR A 548 59.25 26.94 -26.28
N SER A 549 60.57 27.16 -26.18
CA SER A 549 61.15 28.19 -25.30
C SER A 549 60.65 29.60 -25.59
N PHE A 550 60.52 29.96 -26.87
CA PHE A 550 59.95 31.24 -27.29
C PHE A 550 58.46 31.30 -26.95
N ARG A 551 57.70 30.22 -27.22
CA ARG A 551 56.27 30.15 -26.86
C ARG A 551 56.06 30.35 -25.35
N ALA A 552 56.84 29.67 -24.53
CA ALA A 552 56.76 29.78 -23.07
C ALA A 552 57.04 31.22 -22.59
N THR A 553 58.10 31.84 -23.10
CA THR A 553 58.45 33.24 -22.80
C THR A 553 57.33 34.19 -23.22
N MET A 554 56.86 34.06 -24.47
CA MET A 554 55.83 34.92 -25.04
C MET A 554 54.52 34.83 -24.25
N ILE A 555 54.07 33.61 -23.94
CA ILE A 555 52.74 33.38 -23.34
C ILE A 555 52.77 33.62 -21.84
N TYR A 556 53.70 32.99 -21.12
CA TYR A 556 53.67 32.93 -19.66
C TYR A 556 54.45 34.08 -18.99
N GLU A 557 55.44 34.68 -19.67
CA GLU A 557 56.19 35.81 -19.11
C GLU A 557 55.65 37.15 -19.63
N ASP A 558 55.58 37.33 -20.96
CA ASP A 558 55.16 38.61 -21.57
C ASP A 558 53.62 38.79 -21.55
N TRP A 559 52.88 37.94 -22.28
CA TRP A 559 51.45 38.18 -22.49
C TRP A 559 50.63 37.97 -21.22
N MET A 560 50.85 36.87 -20.48
CA MET A 560 50.18 36.65 -19.20
C MET A 560 50.55 37.73 -18.18
N GLY A 561 51.81 38.18 -18.17
CA GLY A 561 52.25 39.29 -17.33
C GLY A 561 51.52 40.59 -17.64
N ASP A 562 51.33 40.92 -18.93
CA ASP A 562 50.58 42.10 -19.36
C ASP A 562 49.07 41.98 -19.03
N VAL A 563 48.46 40.81 -19.23
CA VAL A 563 47.06 40.54 -18.81
C VAL A 563 46.87 40.76 -17.31
N GLN A 564 47.79 40.26 -16.49
CA GLN A 564 47.77 40.42 -15.03
C GLN A 564 48.00 41.87 -14.61
N ALA A 565 48.98 42.55 -15.21
CA ALA A 565 49.29 43.95 -14.92
C ALA A 565 48.12 44.88 -15.26
N ARG A 566 47.34 44.52 -16.28
CA ARG A 566 46.13 45.24 -16.72
C ARG A 566 44.87 44.90 -15.92
N GLY A 567 44.96 43.96 -14.97
CA GLY A 567 43.84 43.55 -14.12
C GLY A 567 42.73 42.79 -14.87
N ILE A 568 43.05 42.16 -16.01
CA ILE A 568 42.09 41.32 -16.73
C ILE A 568 41.94 39.99 -15.96
N PRO A 569 40.71 39.58 -15.60
CA PRO A 569 40.45 38.30 -14.95
C PRO A 569 40.99 37.11 -15.76
N LEU A 570 41.75 36.25 -15.08
CA LEU A 570 42.39 35.07 -15.64
C LEU A 570 42.36 33.92 -14.62
N THR A 571 42.26 32.68 -15.07
CA THR A 571 42.40 31.51 -14.20
C THR A 571 43.85 31.35 -13.76
N THR A 572 44.10 31.11 -12.48
CA THR A 572 45.46 30.93 -11.92
C THR A 572 45.54 29.60 -11.16
N PRO A 573 46.48 28.69 -11.51
CA PRO A 573 47.45 28.79 -12.61
C PRO A 573 46.79 28.68 -14.00
N PHE A 574 47.29 29.43 -14.98
CA PHE A 574 46.85 29.37 -16.37
C PHE A 574 47.76 28.43 -17.17
N THR A 575 47.16 27.52 -17.93
CA THR A 575 47.87 26.69 -18.92
C THR A 575 47.09 26.67 -20.23
N ILE A 576 47.80 26.72 -21.35
CA ILE A 576 47.20 26.78 -22.69
C ILE A 576 46.46 25.48 -23.01
N GLU A 577 47.06 24.37 -22.58
CA GLU A 577 46.57 23.01 -22.79
C GLU A 577 45.19 22.85 -22.16
N LYS A 578 45.03 23.23 -20.88
CA LYS A 578 43.74 23.14 -20.14
C LYS A 578 42.62 23.92 -20.82
N ASN A 579 42.93 25.06 -21.44
CA ASN A 579 41.89 25.91 -22.01
C ASN A 579 41.42 25.47 -23.41
N LEU A 580 42.34 24.94 -24.23
CA LEU A 580 42.11 24.70 -25.66
C LEU A 580 41.74 23.26 -26.04
N THR A 581 41.90 22.29 -25.15
CA THR A 581 41.34 20.95 -25.34
C THR A 581 39.87 20.92 -24.91
N ASN A 582 39.04 20.07 -25.52
CA ASN A 582 37.67 19.87 -25.02
C ASN A 582 37.74 19.18 -23.65
N GLU A 583 36.77 19.50 -22.80
CA GLU A 583 36.66 19.10 -21.38
C GLU A 583 37.29 17.72 -21.11
N VAL A 584 38.19 17.57 -20.14
CA VAL A 584 38.05 17.94 -18.74
C VAL A 584 39.43 18.36 -18.20
N GLU A 585 39.48 19.01 -17.04
CA GLU A 585 40.63 19.68 -16.43
C GLU A 585 42.03 19.03 -16.58
N ILE A 586 42.87 19.59 -17.45
CA ILE A 586 44.29 19.25 -17.49
C ILE A 586 45.01 19.83 -16.27
N SER A 587 45.77 18.99 -15.59
CA SER A 587 47.11 19.37 -15.18
C SER A 587 48.04 18.29 -15.74
N GLY A 588 49.15 18.65 -16.35
CA GLY A 588 50.31 19.06 -15.58
C GLY A 588 51.25 17.86 -15.52
N TYR A 589 51.90 17.60 -16.64
CA TYR A 589 53.14 16.84 -16.70
C TYR A 589 54.07 17.46 -15.66
N ALA A 590 54.15 16.89 -14.46
CA ALA A 590 55.18 17.29 -13.53
C ALA A 590 56.50 16.93 -14.23
N GLY A 591 57.35 17.95 -14.43
CA GLY A 591 58.55 17.89 -15.24
C GLY A 591 59.65 16.98 -14.68
N PRO A 592 60.94 17.27 -14.94
CA PRO A 592 62.07 16.32 -14.97
C PRO A 592 62.47 15.65 -13.64
N PHE A 593 61.68 15.76 -12.58
CA PHE A 593 61.97 15.25 -11.24
C PHE A 593 61.36 13.86 -11.00
N SER A 594 62.05 13.01 -10.25
CA SER A 594 61.53 11.71 -9.81
C SER A 594 60.33 11.87 -8.86
N TYR A 595 59.47 10.86 -8.79
CA TYR A 595 58.30 10.82 -7.89
C TYR A 595 58.65 11.22 -6.45
N SER A 596 59.71 10.62 -5.88
CA SER A 596 60.18 10.91 -4.52
C SER A 596 60.58 12.37 -4.31
N PHE A 597 61.16 13.01 -5.34
CA PHE A 597 61.56 14.41 -5.25
C PHE A 597 60.35 15.34 -5.35
N ARG A 598 59.34 14.98 -6.14
CA ARG A 598 58.07 15.72 -6.24
C ARG A 598 57.29 15.63 -4.93
N GLU A 599 57.21 14.46 -4.32
CA GLU A 599 56.49 14.24 -3.06
C GLU A 599 57.08 15.09 -1.92
N THR A 600 58.41 15.05 -1.74
CA THR A 600 59.12 15.92 -0.79
C THR A 600 58.90 17.39 -1.11
N MET A 601 59.08 17.80 -2.36
CA MET A 601 58.92 19.21 -2.75
C MET A 601 57.50 19.72 -2.53
N ILE A 602 56.48 18.93 -2.84
CA ILE A 602 55.06 19.34 -2.79
C ILE A 602 54.52 19.27 -1.37
N TYR A 603 54.70 18.14 -0.69
CA TYR A 603 54.02 17.85 0.58
C TYR A 603 54.88 18.19 1.79
N GLU A 604 56.21 18.17 1.67
CA GLU A 604 57.12 18.51 2.77
C GLU A 604 57.56 19.98 2.68
N ASP A 605 58.06 20.43 1.52
CA ASP A 605 58.58 21.79 1.37
C ASP A 605 57.47 22.82 1.13
N TRP A 606 56.70 22.68 0.04
CA TRP A 606 55.75 23.70 -0.41
C TRP A 606 54.50 23.75 0.45
N MET A 607 53.87 22.61 0.72
CA MET A 607 52.71 22.55 1.62
C MET A 607 53.09 22.99 3.03
N GLY A 608 54.30 22.63 3.51
CA GLY A 608 54.87 23.12 4.76
C GLY A 608 55.02 24.65 4.78
N ASP A 609 55.59 25.25 3.73
CA ASP A 609 55.76 26.71 3.60
C ASP A 609 54.41 27.45 3.49
N VAL A 610 53.46 26.92 2.74
CA VAL A 610 52.11 27.48 2.58
C VAL A 610 51.35 27.47 3.92
N GLN A 611 51.44 26.37 4.68
CA GLN A 611 50.88 26.28 6.03
C GLN A 611 51.60 27.23 7.01
N ALA A 612 52.93 27.32 6.94
CA ALA A 612 53.72 28.21 7.80
C ALA A 612 53.39 29.69 7.57
N ARG A 613 53.01 30.06 6.34
CA ARG A 613 52.60 31.43 5.97
C ARG A 613 51.11 31.72 6.26
N GLY A 614 50.37 30.76 6.80
CA GLY A 614 48.95 30.92 7.12
C GLY A 614 48.05 31.09 5.90
N ILE A 615 48.49 30.63 4.72
CA ILE A 615 47.71 30.68 3.49
C ILE A 615 46.65 29.56 3.59
N PRO A 616 45.35 29.87 3.43
CA PRO A 616 44.29 28.85 3.51
C PRO A 616 44.47 27.77 2.44
N LEU A 617 44.56 26.52 2.88
CA LEU A 617 44.71 25.34 2.02
C LEU A 617 43.55 24.37 2.30
N THR A 618 42.95 23.82 1.24
CA THR A 618 41.89 22.80 1.36
C THR A 618 42.45 21.52 1.96
N THR A 619 41.89 21.02 3.07
CA THR A 619 42.35 19.78 3.75
C THR A 619 41.33 18.65 3.67
N PRO A 620 41.71 17.41 3.29
CA PRO A 620 43.06 16.99 2.92
C PRO A 620 43.47 17.50 1.53
N PHE A 621 44.68 18.06 1.43
CA PHE A 621 45.27 18.49 0.17
C PHE A 621 45.99 17.32 -0.46
N THR A 622 45.48 16.85 -1.59
CA THR A 622 46.13 15.81 -2.42
C THR A 622 46.20 16.38 -3.83
N ILE A 623 47.42 16.51 -4.34
CA ILE A 623 47.70 17.06 -5.66
C ILE A 623 47.01 16.23 -6.74
N GLU A 624 46.98 14.91 -6.60
CA GLU A 624 46.40 13.95 -7.54
C GLU A 624 44.92 14.21 -7.83
N LYS A 625 44.16 14.70 -6.83
CA LYS A 625 42.74 15.10 -7.00
C LYS A 625 42.55 16.38 -7.80
N ASN A 626 43.57 17.24 -7.87
CA ASN A 626 43.55 18.49 -8.63
C ASN A 626 44.23 18.37 -10.00
N LEU A 627 44.85 17.23 -10.32
CA LEU A 627 45.78 17.10 -11.43
C LEU A 627 45.29 16.31 -12.66
N THR A 628 44.08 15.78 -12.74
CA THR A 628 43.76 14.80 -13.81
C THR A 628 42.74 15.27 -14.84
N ASN A 629 43.08 15.23 -16.15
CA ASN A 629 42.24 14.79 -17.29
C ASN A 629 42.88 14.95 -18.70
N GLU A 630 42.89 13.86 -19.51
CA GLU A 630 43.60 13.76 -20.80
C GLU A 630 42.86 12.91 -21.87
N VAL A 631 41.56 13.05 -22.12
CA VAL A 631 40.88 12.17 -23.12
C VAL A 631 41.33 12.47 -24.55
N GLU A 632 41.36 13.75 -24.96
CA GLU A 632 41.79 14.15 -26.31
C GLU A 632 43.30 13.95 -26.50
N ILE A 633 44.11 14.26 -25.48
CA ILE A 633 45.57 14.06 -25.48
C ILE A 633 45.90 12.56 -25.50
N SER A 634 45.24 11.73 -24.70
CA SER A 634 45.39 10.26 -24.76
C SER A 634 44.97 9.71 -26.12
N GLY A 635 43.90 10.25 -26.71
CA GLY A 635 43.54 10.01 -28.10
C GLY A 635 44.70 10.29 -29.05
N TRP A 636 45.35 11.46 -28.96
CA TRP A 636 46.50 11.79 -29.79
C TRP A 636 47.72 10.90 -29.50
N ASN A 637 47.93 10.50 -28.24
CA ASN A 637 49.00 9.59 -27.84
C ASN A 637 48.83 8.20 -28.46
N SER A 638 47.61 7.66 -28.45
CA SER A 638 47.29 6.42 -29.15
C SER A 638 47.36 6.54 -30.69
N GLU A 639 47.10 7.73 -31.22
CA GLU A 639 47.40 8.10 -32.62
C GLU A 639 48.91 8.34 -32.85
N GLY A 640 49.75 8.17 -31.83
CA GLY A 640 51.21 8.26 -31.87
C GLY A 640 51.78 9.68 -31.98
N LEU A 641 51.06 10.68 -31.48
CA LEU A 641 51.65 11.95 -31.07
C LEU A 641 52.34 11.75 -29.71
N PRO A 642 53.57 12.21 -29.51
CA PRO A 642 54.21 12.19 -28.20
C PRO A 642 53.44 13.03 -27.15
N PRO A 643 53.48 12.61 -25.88
CA PRO A 643 52.79 13.30 -24.79
C PRO A 643 53.52 14.55 -24.27
N ASP A 644 54.67 14.91 -24.86
CA ASP A 644 55.43 16.10 -24.44
C ASP A 644 54.67 17.41 -24.75
N GLU A 645 54.88 18.44 -23.94
CA GLU A 645 54.12 19.71 -24.03
C GLU A 645 54.20 20.36 -25.40
N LEU A 646 55.36 20.32 -26.07
CA LEU A 646 55.50 20.88 -27.41
C LEU A 646 54.66 20.11 -28.43
N SER A 647 54.70 18.78 -28.37
CA SER A 647 53.89 17.90 -29.22
C SER A 647 52.40 18.13 -29.02
N VAL A 648 51.94 18.24 -27.77
CA VAL A 648 50.55 18.58 -27.43
C VAL A 648 50.16 19.96 -27.97
N GLN A 649 50.97 20.99 -27.74
CA GLN A 649 50.74 22.34 -28.31
C GLN A 649 50.67 22.34 -29.83
N ASN A 650 51.53 21.55 -30.48
CA ASN A 650 51.50 21.37 -31.93
C ASN A 650 50.24 20.63 -32.39
N GLY A 651 49.76 19.65 -31.60
CA GLY A 651 48.47 18.99 -31.81
C GLY A 651 47.29 19.96 -31.74
N ILE A 652 47.29 20.85 -30.74
CA ILE A 652 46.29 21.92 -30.59
C ILE A 652 46.31 22.86 -31.80
N LEU A 653 47.48 23.36 -32.19
CA LEU A 653 47.61 24.24 -33.36
C LEU A 653 47.16 23.54 -34.66
N THR A 654 47.48 22.26 -34.81
CA THR A 654 47.13 21.49 -36.00
C THR A 654 45.63 21.22 -36.12
N THR A 655 44.90 21.17 -35.01
CA THR A 655 43.47 20.83 -34.95
C THR A 655 42.57 22.06 -34.80
N ARG A 656 42.94 23.00 -33.93
CA ARG A 656 42.12 24.16 -33.51
C ARG A 656 42.41 25.46 -34.25
N ALA A 657 43.55 25.59 -34.94
CA ALA A 657 43.82 26.80 -35.70
C ALA A 657 42.79 27.02 -36.82
N SER A 658 42.41 28.29 -37.04
CA SER A 658 41.40 28.67 -38.03
C SER A 658 41.85 28.46 -39.47
N ARG A 659 43.14 28.60 -39.76
CA ARG A 659 43.75 28.34 -41.08
C ARG A 659 44.34 26.94 -41.12
N PHE A 660 44.50 26.40 -42.33
CA PHE A 660 45.07 25.06 -42.48
C PHE A 660 46.54 25.02 -42.04
N PRO A 661 46.97 23.95 -41.37
CA PRO A 661 48.33 23.83 -40.84
C PRO A 661 49.35 23.49 -41.94
N LEU A 662 50.48 24.18 -41.89
CA LEU A 662 51.71 23.88 -42.62
C LEU A 662 52.80 23.49 -41.62
N CYS A 663 52.99 22.19 -41.43
CA CYS A 663 53.89 21.62 -40.44
C CYS A 663 55.32 21.51 -40.99
N ILE A 664 56.25 22.23 -40.36
CA ILE A 664 57.69 22.09 -40.55
C ILE A 664 58.13 20.88 -39.74
N ASP A 665 58.23 19.72 -40.39
CA ASP A 665 58.29 18.40 -39.76
C ASP A 665 59.45 17.56 -40.32
N PRO A 666 60.71 17.88 -39.96
CA PRO A 666 61.89 17.16 -40.47
C PRO A 666 61.95 15.70 -40.02
N GLN A 667 61.40 15.41 -38.84
CA GLN A 667 61.36 14.08 -38.25
C GLN A 667 60.12 13.28 -38.68
N THR A 668 59.23 13.84 -39.50
CA THR A 668 57.99 13.20 -39.99
C THR A 668 57.01 12.76 -38.89
N GLN A 669 57.07 13.40 -37.73
CA GLN A 669 56.21 13.14 -36.57
C GLN A 669 54.77 13.56 -36.86
N ALA A 670 54.57 14.79 -37.36
CA ALA A 670 53.26 15.30 -37.73
C ALA A 670 52.66 14.47 -38.87
N LEU A 671 53.47 14.13 -39.89
CA LEU A 671 53.07 13.29 -41.01
C LEU A 671 52.51 11.93 -40.52
N SER A 672 53.23 11.28 -39.62
CA SER A 672 52.84 9.96 -39.09
C SER A 672 51.60 10.04 -38.22
N TRP A 673 51.51 11.05 -37.36
CA TRP A 673 50.35 11.27 -36.49
C TRP A 673 49.08 11.59 -37.30
N ILE A 674 49.14 12.54 -38.24
CA ILE A 674 47.98 12.93 -39.07
C ILE A 674 47.46 11.74 -39.89
N LYS A 675 48.35 10.90 -40.42
CA LYS A 675 47.94 9.66 -41.12
C LYS A 675 47.13 8.72 -40.24
N ARG A 676 47.57 8.50 -38.99
CA ARG A 676 46.87 7.63 -38.04
C ARG A 676 45.56 8.26 -37.57
N LYS A 677 45.59 9.55 -37.22
CA LYS A 677 44.41 10.33 -36.82
C LYS A 677 43.28 10.28 -37.84
N GLU A 678 43.60 10.55 -39.10
CA GLU A 678 42.61 10.68 -40.19
C GLU A 678 42.33 9.36 -40.91
N THR A 679 42.83 8.21 -40.39
CA THR A 679 42.63 6.90 -41.00
C THR A 679 41.14 6.56 -41.15
N LYS A 680 40.32 6.89 -40.14
CA LYS A 680 38.87 6.66 -40.16
C LYS A 680 38.12 7.56 -41.16
N ASN A 681 38.72 8.69 -41.53
CA ASN A 681 38.11 9.72 -42.36
C ASN A 681 38.49 9.61 -43.85
N ASN A 682 39.15 8.52 -44.27
CA ASN A 682 39.59 8.29 -45.65
C ASN A 682 40.59 9.35 -46.18
N LEU A 683 41.62 9.68 -45.39
CA LEU A 683 42.68 10.61 -45.74
C LEU A 683 43.28 10.36 -47.14
N LYS A 684 43.37 11.43 -47.95
CA LYS A 684 44.08 11.44 -49.23
C LYS A 684 45.44 12.07 -49.09
N VAL A 685 46.49 11.28 -49.33
CA VAL A 685 47.87 11.75 -49.29
C VAL A 685 48.31 12.13 -50.70
N LEU A 686 48.60 13.41 -50.91
CA LEU A 686 48.94 13.99 -52.22
C LEU A 686 50.31 14.66 -52.20
N SER A 687 50.84 14.94 -53.38
CA SER A 687 52.01 15.80 -53.58
C SER A 687 51.70 16.77 -54.72
N PHE A 688 52.21 18.01 -54.65
CA PHE A 688 52.08 18.98 -55.74
C PHE A 688 52.77 18.51 -57.04
N ASN A 689 53.67 17.53 -56.95
CA ASN A 689 54.32 16.93 -58.11
C ASN A 689 53.48 15.83 -58.78
N ASP A 690 52.37 15.39 -58.19
CA ASP A 690 51.51 14.35 -58.76
C ASP A 690 50.63 14.93 -59.88
N PRO A 691 50.73 14.45 -61.13
CA PRO A 691 49.91 14.95 -62.25
C PRO A 691 48.39 14.90 -62.02
N GLN A 692 47.91 14.04 -61.11
CA GLN A 692 46.49 13.87 -60.83
C GLN A 692 46.03 14.56 -59.55
N PHE A 693 46.90 15.32 -58.85
CA PHE A 693 46.58 15.88 -57.54
C PHE A 693 45.34 16.78 -57.58
N LEU A 694 45.17 17.59 -58.64
CA LEU A 694 44.04 18.51 -58.78
C LEU A 694 42.69 17.79 -58.80
N ARG A 695 42.59 16.70 -59.57
CA ARG A 695 41.35 15.91 -59.66
C ARG A 695 41.03 15.23 -58.33
N GLN A 696 42.05 14.69 -57.66
CA GLN A 696 41.87 14.06 -56.35
C GLN A 696 41.48 15.08 -55.28
N LEU A 697 42.07 16.28 -55.34
CA LEU A 697 41.74 17.40 -54.47
C LEU A 697 40.30 17.88 -54.68
N GLU A 698 39.86 18.04 -55.93
CA GLU A 698 38.47 18.40 -56.26
C GLU A 698 37.48 17.39 -55.67
N MET A 699 37.72 16.09 -55.86
CA MET A 699 36.90 15.04 -55.27
C MET A 699 36.92 15.09 -53.74
N ALA A 700 38.08 15.34 -53.13
CA ALA A 700 38.20 15.42 -51.69
C ALA A 700 37.43 16.61 -51.10
N ILE A 701 37.49 17.78 -51.73
CA ILE A 701 36.72 18.98 -51.33
C ILE A 701 35.22 18.70 -51.44
N LYS A 702 34.79 18.09 -52.55
CA LYS A 702 33.39 17.77 -52.81
C LYS A 702 32.78 16.76 -51.84
N TYR A 703 33.56 15.79 -51.39
CA TYR A 703 33.10 14.70 -50.53
C TYR A 703 33.60 14.80 -49.09
N GLY A 704 34.19 15.94 -48.70
CA GLY A 704 34.66 16.17 -47.32
C GLY A 704 35.80 15.25 -46.86
N MET A 705 36.57 14.67 -47.78
CA MET A 705 37.72 13.82 -47.42
C MET A 705 38.91 14.69 -47.01
N PRO A 706 39.61 14.40 -45.90
CA PRO A 706 40.78 15.15 -45.52
C PRO A 706 41.92 14.90 -46.52
N VAL A 707 42.71 15.95 -46.79
CA VAL A 707 43.87 15.90 -47.70
C VAL A 707 45.14 16.26 -46.96
N LEU A 708 46.19 15.46 -47.15
CA LEU A 708 47.53 15.72 -46.65
C LEU A 708 48.49 15.88 -47.83
N PHE A 709 48.97 17.09 -48.05
CA PHE A 709 50.08 17.35 -48.96
C PHE A 709 51.40 17.07 -48.26
N GLN A 710 52.09 16.01 -48.69
CA GLN A 710 53.40 15.65 -48.15
C GLN A 710 54.54 16.23 -49.00
N ASP A 711 55.69 16.44 -48.35
CA ASP A 711 56.93 16.90 -49.00
C ASP A 711 56.74 18.23 -49.75
N VAL A 712 56.00 19.15 -49.14
CA VAL A 712 55.82 20.52 -49.65
C VAL A 712 57.15 21.24 -49.56
N ASN A 713 57.70 21.63 -50.71
CA ASN A 713 58.91 22.44 -50.78
C ASN A 713 58.57 23.92 -50.54
N GLU A 714 59.47 24.84 -50.91
CA GLU A 714 59.23 26.28 -50.76
C GLU A 714 58.18 26.84 -51.74
N TYR A 715 57.77 26.05 -52.74
CA TYR A 715 56.73 26.38 -53.71
C TYR A 715 55.41 25.67 -53.37
N ILE A 716 54.36 26.45 -53.19
CA ILE A 716 52.98 26.00 -53.06
C ILE A 716 52.23 26.48 -54.30
N ASP A 717 51.56 25.58 -55.00
CA ASP A 717 50.86 25.92 -56.24
C ASP A 717 49.69 26.89 -55.95
N PRO A 718 49.65 28.10 -56.57
CA PRO A 718 48.60 29.08 -56.33
C PRO A 718 47.18 28.59 -56.64
N VAL A 719 47.02 27.49 -57.37
CA VAL A 719 45.71 26.86 -57.64
C VAL A 719 44.94 26.52 -56.36
N VAL A 720 45.65 26.22 -55.26
CA VAL A 720 45.02 25.91 -53.97
C VAL A 720 44.79 27.12 -53.08
N ASP A 721 45.18 28.34 -53.50
CA ASP A 721 45.11 29.55 -52.68
C ASP A 721 43.70 29.83 -52.15
N ASN A 722 42.68 29.75 -53.01
CA ASN A 722 41.29 29.97 -52.60
C ASN A 722 40.82 28.94 -51.56
N VAL A 723 41.34 27.72 -51.63
CA VAL A 723 41.03 26.67 -50.66
C VAL A 723 41.77 26.94 -49.36
N LEU A 724 43.07 27.27 -49.42
CA LEU A 724 43.90 27.61 -48.27
C LEU A 724 43.36 28.80 -47.48
N GLU A 725 42.92 29.83 -48.19
CA GLU A 725 42.33 31.03 -47.60
C GLU A 725 40.88 30.84 -47.14
N LYS A 726 40.26 29.70 -47.46
CA LYS A 726 38.85 29.41 -47.20
C LYS A 726 37.93 30.48 -47.82
N ASN A 727 38.22 30.88 -49.05
CA ASN A 727 37.40 31.81 -49.85
C ASN A 727 36.13 31.11 -50.36
N ILE A 728 35.29 30.63 -49.42
CA ILE A 728 34.07 29.87 -49.68
C ILE A 728 32.95 30.87 -50.00
N LYS A 729 32.27 30.66 -51.11
CA LYS A 729 31.10 31.45 -51.53
C LYS A 729 29.83 30.67 -51.26
N VAL A 730 28.81 31.35 -50.77
CA VAL A 730 27.48 30.77 -50.53
C VAL A 730 26.49 31.48 -51.44
N GLU A 731 25.95 30.75 -52.41
CA GLU A 731 24.91 31.23 -53.32
C GLU A 731 23.70 30.30 -53.27
N SER A 732 22.50 30.83 -53.02
CA SER A 732 21.25 30.07 -52.96
C SER A 732 21.30 28.80 -52.07
N GLY A 733 22.05 28.84 -50.97
CA GLY A 733 22.22 27.72 -50.03
C GLY A 733 23.29 26.69 -50.44
N ARG A 734 23.91 26.83 -51.61
CA ARG A 734 25.05 26.01 -52.06
C ARG A 734 26.35 26.70 -51.66
N SER A 735 27.24 25.96 -50.97
CA SER A 735 28.59 26.42 -50.64
C SER A 735 29.59 25.86 -51.65
N PHE A 736 30.43 26.71 -52.24
CA PHE A 736 31.43 26.30 -53.23
C PHE A 736 32.71 27.14 -53.12
N VAL A 737 33.80 26.61 -53.66
CA VAL A 737 35.12 27.27 -53.72
C VAL A 737 35.69 27.15 -55.13
N MET A 738 36.42 28.19 -55.56
CA MET A 738 37.10 28.20 -56.87
C MET A 738 38.44 27.47 -56.78
N LEU A 739 38.58 26.31 -57.45
CA LEU A 739 39.86 25.61 -57.58
C LEU A 739 40.46 25.93 -58.96
N GLY A 740 41.38 26.88 -59.03
CA GLY A 740 41.81 27.47 -60.30
C GLY A 740 40.64 28.15 -61.01
N SER A 741 40.17 27.59 -62.12
CA SER A 741 39.03 28.09 -62.89
C SER A 741 37.73 27.30 -62.69
N THR A 742 37.74 26.22 -61.90
CA THR A 742 36.57 25.36 -61.70
C THR A 742 35.87 25.66 -60.37
N GLU A 743 34.54 25.63 -60.39
CA GLU A 743 33.71 25.70 -59.18
C GLU A 743 33.57 24.30 -58.58
N VAL A 744 33.99 24.15 -57.33
CA VAL A 744 33.92 22.89 -56.60
C VAL A 744 32.99 23.06 -55.41
N ASP A 745 32.01 22.17 -55.28
CA ASP A 745 31.14 22.11 -54.09
C ASP A 745 31.99 21.92 -52.84
N TYR A 746 31.76 22.74 -51.82
CA TYR A 746 32.55 22.72 -50.60
C TYR A 746 31.79 21.99 -49.49
N ASP A 747 32.34 20.87 -49.02
CA ASP A 747 31.85 20.18 -47.83
C ASP A 747 32.45 20.82 -46.55
N PRO A 748 31.63 21.19 -45.55
CA PRO A 748 32.11 21.77 -44.30
C PRO A 748 33.09 20.90 -43.49
N ASN A 749 33.07 19.58 -43.68
CA ASN A 749 33.98 18.64 -43.01
C ASN A 749 35.36 18.56 -43.68
N TYR A 750 35.52 19.18 -44.86
CA TYR A 750 36.78 19.15 -45.59
C TYR A 750 37.92 19.81 -44.79
N ARG A 751 39.05 19.09 -44.70
CA ARG A 751 40.26 19.56 -44.02
C ARG A 751 41.51 19.32 -44.85
N MET A 752 42.44 20.27 -44.83
CA MET A 752 43.73 20.18 -45.51
C MET A 752 44.88 20.28 -44.52
N TYR A 753 45.93 19.49 -44.76
CA TYR A 753 47.18 19.48 -44.03
C TYR A 753 48.35 19.60 -45.01
N LEU A 754 49.40 20.33 -44.64
CA LEU A 754 50.63 20.43 -45.43
C LEU A 754 51.81 20.08 -44.54
N THR A 755 52.74 19.24 -45.02
CA THR A 755 53.96 18.90 -44.29
C THR A 755 55.19 19.12 -45.16
N THR A 756 56.28 19.58 -44.55
CA THR A 756 57.59 19.72 -45.20
C THR A 756 58.67 19.06 -44.36
N LYS A 757 59.60 18.37 -45.03
CA LYS A 757 60.80 17.79 -44.39
C LYS A 757 61.94 18.81 -44.25
N LEU A 758 61.82 19.98 -44.88
CA LEU A 758 62.82 21.03 -44.79
C LEU A 758 62.86 21.56 -43.36
N SER A 759 64.02 21.53 -42.71
CA SER A 759 64.17 22.02 -41.33
C SER A 759 64.16 23.54 -41.21
N ASN A 760 64.41 24.26 -42.30
CA ASN A 760 64.37 25.72 -42.33
C ASN A 760 63.91 26.21 -43.72
N PRO A 761 62.64 26.01 -44.09
CA PRO A 761 62.10 26.44 -45.38
C PRO A 761 62.00 27.96 -45.47
N GLN A 762 62.33 28.55 -46.61
CA GLN A 762 62.20 29.99 -46.87
C GLN A 762 60.84 30.32 -47.47
N PHE A 763 59.78 30.20 -46.66
CA PHE A 763 58.44 30.61 -47.09
C PHE A 763 58.32 32.14 -47.19
N ASN A 764 57.56 32.61 -48.17
CA ASN A 764 57.28 34.03 -48.34
C ASN A 764 56.18 34.50 -47.36
N PRO A 765 56.02 35.82 -47.13
CA PRO A 765 54.98 36.34 -46.24
C PRO A 765 53.54 35.95 -46.63
N ALA A 766 53.28 35.72 -47.92
CA ALA A 766 51.95 35.32 -48.39
C ALA A 766 51.60 33.92 -47.88
N THR A 767 52.56 32.98 -47.84
CA THR A 767 52.35 31.64 -47.26
C THR A 767 51.95 31.73 -45.78
N TYR A 768 52.67 32.53 -44.97
CA TYR A 768 52.33 32.77 -43.56
C TYR A 768 50.95 33.41 -43.38
N SER A 769 50.46 34.16 -44.38
CA SER A 769 49.10 34.73 -44.32
C SER A 769 48.01 33.72 -44.68
N LYS A 770 48.32 32.69 -45.49
CA LYS A 770 47.37 31.70 -46.00
C LYS A 770 47.24 30.47 -45.11
N ALA A 771 48.35 30.02 -44.52
CA ALA A 771 48.41 28.82 -43.68
C ALA A 771 49.01 29.15 -42.31
N VAL A 772 48.64 28.38 -41.28
CA VAL A 772 49.33 28.45 -39.97
C VAL A 772 50.59 27.61 -40.07
N VAL A 773 51.76 28.25 -40.01
CA VAL A 773 53.04 27.56 -39.97
C VAL A 773 53.27 27.01 -38.57
N ILE A 774 53.52 25.71 -38.44
CA ILE A 774 53.71 25.04 -37.16
C ILE A 774 55.08 24.38 -37.13
N ASN A 775 55.88 24.70 -36.13
CA ASN A 775 57.20 24.13 -35.93
C ASN A 775 57.13 22.79 -35.16
N TYR A 776 57.33 21.68 -35.89
CA TYR A 776 57.44 20.32 -35.34
C TYR A 776 58.89 19.89 -35.10
N THR A 777 59.86 20.81 -35.13
CA THR A 777 61.25 20.44 -34.81
C THR A 777 61.34 19.98 -33.35
N VAL A 778 61.76 18.73 -33.15
CA VAL A 778 61.95 18.13 -31.82
C VAL A 778 62.98 18.92 -31.01
N THR A 779 62.67 19.15 -29.73
CA THR A 779 63.59 19.81 -28.77
C THR A 779 64.41 18.76 -28.02
N VAL A 780 65.53 19.16 -27.39
CA VAL A 780 66.34 18.23 -26.58
C VAL A 780 65.50 17.64 -25.44
N GLN A 781 64.74 18.48 -24.72
CA GLN A 781 63.83 18.02 -23.66
C GLN A 781 62.74 17.08 -24.21
N GLY A 782 62.08 17.46 -25.31
CA GLY A 782 61.04 16.61 -25.90
C GLY A 782 61.58 15.27 -26.40
N LEU A 783 62.82 15.23 -26.90
CA LEU A 783 63.48 13.97 -27.26
C LEU A 783 63.85 13.15 -26.03
N GLU A 784 64.31 13.78 -24.95
CA GLU A 784 64.58 13.11 -23.68
C GLU A 784 63.32 12.47 -23.11
N ASP A 785 62.20 13.21 -23.08
CA ASP A 785 60.91 12.69 -22.59
C ASP A 785 60.38 11.54 -23.48
N GLN A 786 60.57 11.65 -24.80
CA GLN A 786 60.20 10.59 -25.76
C GLN A 786 61.09 9.35 -25.65
N LEU A 787 62.39 9.53 -25.42
CA LEU A 787 63.32 8.41 -25.23
C LEU A 787 63.13 7.77 -23.85
N LEU A 788 62.76 8.55 -22.84
CA LEU A 788 62.48 8.04 -21.50
C LEU A 788 61.34 7.02 -21.55
N SER A 789 60.23 7.29 -22.24
CA SER A 789 59.14 6.32 -22.38
C SER A 789 59.58 5.04 -23.11
N VAL A 790 60.41 5.17 -24.15
CA VAL A 790 60.97 4.03 -24.88
C VAL A 790 61.93 3.20 -24.00
N VAL A 791 62.76 3.86 -23.19
CA VAL A 791 63.70 3.21 -22.28
C VAL A 791 62.96 2.53 -21.13
N VAL A 792 61.98 3.20 -20.52
CA VAL A 792 61.13 2.61 -19.47
C VAL A 792 60.42 1.37 -20.00
N ARG A 793 59.88 1.41 -21.22
CA ARG A 793 59.27 0.23 -21.86
C ARG A 793 60.24 -0.93 -22.05
N ALA A 794 61.52 -0.65 -22.33
CA ALA A 794 62.53 -1.68 -22.55
C ALA A 794 63.08 -2.26 -21.23
N GLU A 795 63.27 -1.44 -20.21
CA GLU A 795 63.84 -1.81 -18.91
C GLU A 795 62.79 -2.36 -17.93
N ARG A 796 61.58 -1.82 -17.97
CA ARG A 796 60.44 -2.13 -17.08
C ARG A 796 59.13 -2.11 -17.87
N SER A 797 58.99 -3.07 -18.78
CA SER A 797 57.77 -3.22 -19.60
C SER A 797 56.52 -3.41 -18.74
N ASP A 798 56.65 -4.02 -17.56
CA ASP A 798 55.58 -4.21 -16.58
C ASP A 798 54.98 -2.88 -16.09
N LEU A 799 55.82 -1.88 -15.79
CA LEU A 799 55.37 -0.58 -15.31
C LEU A 799 54.75 0.26 -16.43
N GLU A 800 55.31 0.20 -17.63
CA GLU A 800 54.78 0.92 -18.79
C GLU A 800 53.42 0.35 -19.24
N GLU A 801 53.26 -0.98 -19.27
CA GLU A 801 51.98 -1.63 -19.58
C GLU A 801 50.92 -1.31 -18.53
N GLN A 802 51.29 -1.28 -17.24
CA GLN A 802 50.40 -0.84 -16.17
C GLN A 802 50.00 0.63 -16.32
N ARG A 803 50.97 1.52 -16.60
CA ARG A 803 50.69 2.95 -16.84
C ARG A 803 49.73 3.15 -18.02
N GLU A 804 49.98 2.51 -19.16
CA GLU A 804 49.09 2.57 -20.32
C GLU A 804 47.67 2.05 -19.99
N SER A 805 47.58 0.91 -19.29
CA SER A 805 46.30 0.33 -18.88
C SER A 805 45.53 1.26 -17.95
N LEU A 806 46.22 1.86 -16.97
CA LEU A 806 45.63 2.80 -16.01
C LEU A 806 45.15 4.09 -16.67
N ILE A 807 45.88 4.62 -17.65
CA ILE A 807 45.45 5.81 -18.41
C ILE A 807 44.16 5.49 -19.18
N ILE A 808 44.11 4.33 -19.85
CA ILE A 808 42.93 3.89 -20.59
C ILE A 808 41.74 3.70 -19.64
N GLU A 809 41.92 2.96 -18.55
CA GLU A 809 40.86 2.68 -17.58
C GLU A 809 40.35 3.96 -16.91
N THR A 810 41.25 4.85 -16.50
CA THR A 810 40.89 6.16 -15.92
C THR A 810 40.08 7.00 -16.91
N SER A 811 40.46 7.00 -18.20
CA SER A 811 39.72 7.74 -19.23
C SER A 811 38.32 7.16 -19.45
N ALA A 812 38.19 5.83 -19.48
CA ALA A 812 36.90 5.14 -19.65
C ALA A 812 35.99 5.38 -18.44
N ASN A 813 36.55 5.29 -17.23
CA ASN A 813 35.84 5.54 -15.97
C ASN A 813 35.30 6.96 -15.88
N LYS A 814 36.07 7.97 -16.29
CA LYS A 814 35.61 9.36 -16.29
C LYS A 814 34.55 9.64 -17.34
N SER A 815 34.71 9.08 -18.55
CA SER A 815 33.67 9.17 -19.58
C SER A 815 32.37 8.50 -19.11
N LEU A 816 32.46 7.38 -18.40
CA LEU A 816 31.32 6.69 -17.83
C LEU A 816 30.64 7.52 -16.74
N LEU A 817 31.40 8.11 -15.81
CA LEU A 817 30.84 8.98 -14.76
C LEU A 817 30.13 10.20 -15.35
N SER A 818 30.75 10.90 -16.30
CA SER A 818 30.12 12.04 -16.97
C SER A 818 28.83 11.62 -17.68
N GLY A 819 28.82 10.47 -18.35
CA GLY A 819 27.63 9.96 -19.03
C GLY A 819 26.50 9.56 -18.08
N LEU A 820 26.83 9.02 -16.92
CA LEU A 820 25.85 8.68 -15.87
C LEU A 820 25.27 9.94 -15.22
N GLU A 821 26.10 10.95 -14.97
CA GLU A 821 25.63 12.25 -14.47
C GLU A 821 24.73 12.95 -15.48
N ASP A 822 25.08 12.91 -16.76
CA ASP A 822 24.24 13.45 -17.84
C ASP A 822 22.91 12.72 -17.94
N SER A 823 22.92 11.40 -17.72
CA SER A 823 21.71 10.57 -17.72
C SER A 823 20.83 10.92 -16.51
N LEU A 824 21.42 11.03 -15.32
CA LEU A 824 20.72 11.43 -14.09
C LEU A 824 20.09 12.84 -14.22
N LEU A 825 20.85 13.81 -14.73
CA LEU A 825 20.36 15.18 -14.94
C LEU A 825 19.27 15.23 -16.00
N ARG A 826 19.39 14.44 -17.08
CA ARG A 826 18.34 14.30 -18.09
C ARG A 826 17.09 13.69 -17.48
N GLU A 827 17.20 12.58 -16.76
CA GLU A 827 16.07 11.90 -16.12
C GLU A 827 15.35 12.82 -15.13
N LEU A 828 16.09 13.55 -14.29
CA LEU A 828 15.54 14.57 -13.40
C LEU A 828 14.80 15.67 -14.17
N ALA A 829 15.38 16.19 -15.26
CA ALA A 829 14.77 17.23 -16.08
C ALA A 829 13.53 16.74 -16.85
N THR A 830 13.53 15.49 -17.31
CA THR A 830 12.41 14.88 -18.05
C THR A 830 11.34 14.28 -17.14
N SER A 831 11.61 14.11 -15.85
CA SER A 831 10.64 13.55 -14.91
C SER A 831 9.44 14.49 -14.79
N THR A 832 8.31 14.06 -15.36
CA THR A 832 7.02 14.74 -15.26
C THR A 832 6.12 13.95 -14.32
N GLY A 833 5.61 14.58 -13.27
CA GLY A 833 4.78 13.93 -12.24
C GLY A 833 5.53 13.76 -10.92
N ASN A 834 5.05 12.83 -10.09
CA ASN A 834 5.64 12.56 -8.78
C ASN A 834 6.99 11.85 -8.95
N MET A 835 8.09 12.56 -8.68
CA MET A 835 9.47 12.04 -8.81
C MET A 835 9.71 10.77 -7.98
N LEU A 836 8.88 10.58 -6.95
CA LEU A 836 8.94 9.49 -5.98
C LEU A 836 8.51 8.13 -6.55
N ASP A 837 7.72 8.12 -7.62
CA ASP A 837 7.25 6.88 -8.26
C ASP A 837 8.21 6.42 -9.39
N ASN A 838 9.28 7.18 -9.68
CA ASN A 838 10.22 6.88 -10.76
C ASN A 838 11.34 5.94 -10.30
N VAL A 839 11.10 4.64 -10.43
CA VAL A 839 12.06 3.57 -10.09
C VAL A 839 13.34 3.64 -10.93
N GLU A 840 13.25 4.09 -12.19
CA GLU A 840 14.43 4.24 -13.06
C GLU A 840 15.39 5.29 -12.49
N LEU A 841 14.86 6.42 -12.03
CA LEU A 841 15.66 7.48 -11.40
C LEU A 841 16.41 6.99 -10.16
N VAL A 842 15.76 6.19 -9.31
CA VAL A 842 16.40 5.60 -8.11
C VAL A 842 17.54 4.66 -8.52
N ASN A 843 17.32 3.81 -9.52
CA ASN A 843 18.34 2.87 -10.01
C ASN A 843 19.51 3.60 -10.67
N THR A 844 19.24 4.64 -11.48
CA THR A 844 20.28 5.46 -12.12
C THR A 844 21.12 6.17 -11.06
N LEU A 845 20.49 6.69 -10.00
CA LEU A 845 21.20 7.32 -8.88
C LEU A 845 22.09 6.32 -8.12
N GLU A 846 21.57 5.15 -7.75
CA GLU A 846 22.38 4.11 -7.08
C GLU A 846 23.55 3.65 -7.96
N ASN A 847 23.32 3.45 -9.26
CA ASN A 847 24.36 3.11 -10.22
C ASN A 847 25.44 4.20 -10.34
N THR A 848 25.02 5.46 -10.39
CA THR A 848 25.95 6.60 -10.46
C THR A 848 26.81 6.67 -9.21
N LYS A 849 26.20 6.48 -8.03
CA LYS A 849 26.90 6.51 -6.74
C LYS A 849 27.85 5.32 -6.54
N SER A 850 27.42 4.11 -6.89
CA SER A 850 28.27 2.91 -6.83
C SER A 850 29.49 3.08 -7.72
N LYS A 851 29.30 3.47 -8.98
CA LYS A 851 30.39 3.68 -9.92
C LYS A 851 31.29 4.83 -9.52
N ALA A 852 30.75 5.94 -8.99
CA ALA A 852 31.57 7.03 -8.45
C ALA A 852 32.45 6.56 -7.28
N ALA A 853 31.93 5.70 -6.40
CA ALA A 853 32.70 5.10 -5.33
C ALA A 853 33.78 4.13 -5.87
N GLU A 854 33.44 3.27 -6.83
CA GLU A 854 34.39 2.36 -7.49
C GLU A 854 35.54 3.12 -8.15
N VAL A 855 35.24 4.20 -8.90
CA VAL A 855 36.26 5.05 -9.52
C VAL A 855 37.11 5.78 -8.47
N SER A 856 36.49 6.25 -7.39
CA SER A 856 37.24 6.88 -6.30
C SER A 856 38.16 5.90 -5.58
N ILE A 857 37.76 4.63 -5.44
CA ILE A 857 38.58 3.56 -4.86
C ILE A 857 39.69 3.18 -5.82
N ALA A 858 39.38 2.94 -7.10
CA ALA A 858 40.36 2.63 -8.14
C ALA A 858 41.44 3.71 -8.22
N SER A 859 41.04 4.99 -8.22
CA SER A 859 41.99 6.12 -8.20
C SER A 859 42.87 6.14 -6.94
N CYS A 860 42.34 5.73 -5.79
CA CYS A 860 43.09 5.67 -4.52
C CYS A 860 44.08 4.49 -4.51
N VAL A 861 43.66 3.33 -5.03
CA VAL A 861 44.51 2.14 -5.18
C VAL A 861 45.68 2.43 -6.13
N CYS A 862 45.41 3.06 -7.28
CA CYS A 862 46.43 3.52 -8.22
C CYS A 862 47.46 4.47 -7.58
N SER A 863 47.01 5.30 -6.64
CA SER A 863 47.87 6.23 -5.90
C SER A 863 48.72 5.50 -4.84
N SER A 864 48.18 4.45 -4.22
CA SER A 864 48.86 3.67 -3.17
C SER A 864 49.89 2.66 -3.69
N GLU A 865 49.74 2.18 -4.93
CA GLU A 865 50.64 1.19 -5.53
C GLU A 865 51.86 1.82 -6.24
N GLY A 866 52.02 3.15 -6.21
CA GLY A 866 53.21 3.83 -6.74
C GLY A 866 53.36 3.75 -8.27
N VAL A 867 52.29 3.44 -9.00
CA VAL A 867 52.29 3.17 -10.46
C VAL A 867 52.16 4.46 -11.31
N SER A 868 52.11 5.62 -10.68
CA SER A 868 52.25 6.92 -11.36
C SER A 868 53.72 7.36 -11.55
N SER A 869 54.65 6.40 -11.43
CA SER A 869 56.10 6.57 -11.51
C SER A 869 56.61 6.78 -12.93
#